data_AF-A0A811LLG9-F1
#
_entry.id   AF-A0A811LLG9-F1
#
_cell.length_a   1.000
_cell.length_b   1.000
_cell.length_c   1.000
_cell.angle_alpha   90.00
_cell.angle_beta   90.00
_cell.angle_gamma   90.00
#
_symmetry.space_group_name_H-M   'P 1'
#
loop_
_entity.id
_entity.type
_entity.pdbx_description
1 polymer ?
#
loop_
_entity_poly.entity_id
_entity_poly.type
_entity_poly.pdbx_seq_one_letter_code
_entity_poly.pdbx_strand_id
1 'polypeptide(L)'
;MRLLVGLFLTLLSFSANSKYDPNWDSLDSRPLPSWYDADKFGIFVHWGVFSVPAYHSEWLWSYWKQQDPDVVKFMEKNFPGQSYGDLASKFTAADFDAKSFADIVKASGAKYFVVTSKHHEGYTLWPSSTSFSWNSVDIGPHRDLIQEFRDAITEAGIHFGLYFSQMDWFHPLYLNDKTDKTNNYPGNVSLIQMTEIVNRYHPEVLWSDGDWEMKDTYWKSQEFIAWLFNERNKIRAVVRWGEIHSKGLRNNSKALGNGSKALGNGSKALGNDSKALGNDSKALGNDSKALGNDSKALGNGSKALGNDSKALGNDSKALGNDSKALGNDSKALGNGSKALGNDSKALGNDSKALGNDSKALGNGSKALGNDSKALGNDSKALGNGSKALGNDSKALGNDSKALGNGSKALGNGSKALGNDSKALGNGSKALGNDSKALGNGSKALGNGSKALGNGSKALGNDSKALGNDSKALGNDSKALGNGSKALGNDSKALGNDSKALGNGSKALGNDSKALGNGSKAFANNSKLEYVVNYLEYCVLWRKVRWPKPGSLSPLYAICVETERLEFENPVKDTIVVNDRWGSDIPGHHGSYITGTDRFMPGKLLKRKWESCMTLDKQSWGFRRNIKSSDVLTTKEVLTIMAKVLAWGGNLLLNIGPDHLGNISPIFEERLRDIGTFVEANKEAIFDTKPWIFQNESDTIWYTSKTDDLLTGNEYFNPQIEGITTVYAFLLEFEDSVALRLIKPTDNIKVTLLGTSTTLKTTVKGGVFTVILPSFKKFPHKDAIVLKIENAKSDKYRPNVYNHL
;
A
#
# COMPACT_ATOMS: atom_id res chain seq x y z
N MET A 1 -54.54 5.21 20.52
CA MET A 1 -54.95 3.86 20.97
C MET A 1 -54.05 2.84 20.27
N ARG A 2 -53.11 2.23 21.02
CA ARG A 2 -52.32 1.01 20.73
C ARG A 2 -51.44 1.02 19.44
N LEU A 3 -50.17 0.64 19.39
CA LEU A 3 -49.18 0.16 20.35
C LEU A 3 -47.83 0.39 19.62
N LEU A 4 -46.90 1.15 20.23
CA LEU A 4 -45.54 1.33 19.73
C LEU A 4 -44.76 0.05 20.02
N VAL A 5 -44.45 -0.73 18.98
CA VAL A 5 -43.39 -1.74 19.03
C VAL A 5 -42.21 -1.16 18.27
N GLY A 6 -41.22 -0.67 19.00
CA GLY A 6 -39.92 -0.32 18.45
C GLY A 6 -39.22 -1.59 18.00
N LEU A 7 -39.19 -1.84 16.69
CA LEU A 7 -38.29 -2.81 16.10
C LEU A 7 -36.95 -2.09 15.90
N PHE A 8 -36.05 -2.25 16.87
CA PHE A 8 -34.62 -2.04 16.64
C PHE A 8 -34.17 -3.12 15.65
N LEU A 9 -34.25 -2.85 14.36
CA LEU A 9 -33.53 -3.62 13.35
C LEU A 9 -32.06 -3.27 13.51
N THR A 10 -31.36 -4.02 14.35
CA THR A 10 -29.93 -4.23 14.18
C THR A 10 -29.75 -4.77 12.77
N LEU A 11 -29.23 -3.95 11.85
CA LEU A 11 -28.61 -4.38 10.60
C LEU A 11 -27.42 -5.27 10.97
N LEU A 12 -27.72 -6.53 11.28
CA LEU A 12 -26.78 -7.61 11.14
C LEU A 12 -26.54 -7.72 9.64
N SER A 13 -25.44 -7.15 9.18
CA SER A 13 -24.83 -7.52 7.92
C SER A 13 -24.57 -9.02 8.00
N PHE A 14 -25.49 -9.82 7.47
CA PHE A 14 -25.22 -11.21 7.16
C PHE A 14 -24.20 -11.19 6.03
N SER A 15 -22.92 -11.12 6.39
CA SER A 15 -21.86 -11.63 5.53
C SER A 15 -22.11 -13.13 5.43
N ALA A 16 -22.93 -13.53 4.45
CA ALA A 16 -22.99 -14.92 4.08
C ALA A 16 -21.56 -15.32 3.74
N ASN A 17 -20.96 -16.18 4.58
CA ASN A 17 -19.63 -16.71 4.39
C ASN A 17 -19.70 -17.77 3.27
N SER A 18 -20.14 -17.35 2.08
CA SER A 18 -20.30 -18.18 0.90
C SER A 18 -18.95 -18.27 0.22
N LYS A 19 -18.35 -19.45 0.32
CA LYS A 19 -17.16 -19.77 -0.46
C LYS A 19 -17.55 -19.79 -1.96
N TYR A 20 -16.84 -19.02 -2.77
CA TYR A 20 -17.00 -18.99 -4.23
C TYR A 20 -16.18 -20.09 -4.88
N ASP A 21 -16.81 -20.89 -5.74
CA ASP A 21 -16.13 -21.93 -6.50
C ASP A 21 -15.54 -21.34 -7.80
N PRO A 22 -14.46 -21.93 -8.36
CA PRO A 22 -13.84 -21.46 -9.60
C PRO A 22 -14.67 -21.85 -10.82
N ASN A 23 -15.86 -21.27 -10.95
CA ASN A 23 -16.73 -21.34 -12.12
C ASN A 23 -17.57 -20.06 -12.20
N TRP A 24 -17.91 -19.64 -13.42
CA TRP A 24 -18.56 -18.36 -13.64
C TRP A 24 -19.92 -18.22 -12.93
N ASP A 25 -20.73 -19.28 -12.86
CA ASP A 25 -22.02 -19.25 -12.15
C ASP A 25 -21.85 -18.86 -10.67
N SER A 26 -20.84 -19.41 -10.00
CA SER A 26 -20.51 -19.06 -8.62
C SER A 26 -19.90 -17.67 -8.52
N LEU A 27 -18.94 -17.32 -9.37
CA LEU A 27 -18.23 -16.04 -9.31
C LEU A 27 -19.13 -14.84 -9.62
N ASP A 28 -20.00 -14.96 -10.62
CA ASP A 28 -20.93 -13.90 -11.01
C ASP A 28 -22.10 -13.75 -10.01
N SER A 29 -22.31 -14.74 -9.13
CA SER A 29 -23.28 -14.63 -8.04
C SER A 29 -22.82 -13.72 -6.90
N ARG A 30 -21.53 -13.33 -6.87
CA ARG A 30 -20.99 -12.41 -5.86
C ARG A 30 -21.67 -11.04 -5.99
N PRO A 31 -22.30 -10.53 -4.92
CA PRO A 31 -22.86 -9.19 -4.94
C PRO A 31 -21.80 -8.14 -5.25
N LEU A 32 -22.16 -7.15 -6.06
CA LEU A 32 -21.29 -6.02 -6.33
C LEU A 32 -21.09 -5.20 -5.05
N PRO A 33 -19.84 -4.87 -4.66
CA PRO A 33 -19.58 -3.94 -3.57
C PRO A 33 -20.30 -2.61 -3.81
N SER A 34 -21.04 -2.14 -2.80
CA SER A 34 -21.94 -0.98 -2.93
C SER A 34 -21.20 0.31 -3.31
N TRP A 35 -19.96 0.48 -2.83
CA TRP A 35 -19.13 1.63 -3.15
C TRP A 35 -18.95 1.78 -4.66
N TYR A 36 -18.75 0.67 -5.39
CA TYR A 36 -18.43 0.73 -6.81
C TYR A 36 -19.60 1.25 -7.64
N ASP A 37 -20.84 0.83 -7.34
CA ASP A 37 -22.00 1.42 -7.99
C ASP A 37 -22.25 2.86 -7.54
N ALA A 38 -22.00 3.21 -6.27
CA ALA A 38 -22.23 4.56 -5.76
C ALA A 38 -21.26 5.60 -6.35
N ASP A 39 -20.02 5.20 -6.64
CA ASP A 39 -18.92 6.12 -6.89
C ASP A 39 -18.80 6.66 -8.31
N LYS A 40 -19.37 5.97 -9.30
CA LYS A 40 -19.62 6.42 -10.69
C LYS A 40 -18.47 6.94 -11.56
N PHE A 41 -17.46 7.62 -11.02
CA PHE A 41 -16.42 8.32 -11.77
C PHE A 41 -15.02 8.04 -11.20
N GLY A 42 -14.11 7.60 -12.05
CA GLY A 42 -12.73 7.30 -11.71
C GLY A 42 -11.72 7.82 -12.74
N ILE A 43 -10.45 7.87 -12.35
CA ILE A 43 -9.33 8.22 -13.22
C ILE A 43 -8.48 6.99 -13.51
N PHE A 44 -8.11 6.84 -14.78
CA PHE A 44 -7.20 5.81 -15.27
C PHE A 44 -5.86 6.44 -15.67
N VAL A 45 -4.77 5.72 -15.49
CA VAL A 45 -3.43 6.14 -15.89
C VAL A 45 -2.73 5.03 -16.65
N HIS A 46 -2.37 5.30 -17.91
CA HIS A 46 -1.42 4.50 -18.69
C HIS A 46 -0.05 5.14 -18.66
N TRP A 47 0.87 4.51 -17.93
CA TRP A 47 2.21 5.01 -17.70
C TRP A 47 3.23 3.88 -17.62
N GLY A 48 4.34 4.03 -18.34
CA GLY A 48 5.37 3.02 -18.44
C GLY A 48 6.47 3.43 -19.42
N VAL A 49 7.30 2.46 -19.84
CA VAL A 49 8.46 2.73 -20.70
C VAL A 49 8.04 3.34 -22.05
N PHE A 50 6.84 3.02 -22.54
CA PHE A 50 6.28 3.63 -23.76
C PHE A 50 6.12 5.16 -23.67
N SER A 51 6.03 5.74 -22.47
CA SER A 51 6.01 7.19 -22.27
C SER A 51 7.36 7.86 -22.55
N VAL A 52 8.46 7.10 -22.69
CA VAL A 52 9.79 7.64 -23.07
C VAL A 52 9.79 8.08 -24.53
N PRO A 53 9.55 7.20 -25.52
CA PRO A 53 9.44 7.64 -26.91
C PRO A 53 8.18 8.50 -27.12
N ALA A 54 7.08 8.25 -26.38
CA ALA A 54 5.86 9.05 -26.41
C ALA A 54 5.36 9.32 -27.84
N TYR A 55 5.36 8.30 -28.69
CA TYR A 55 5.02 8.42 -30.10
C TYR A 55 4.05 7.31 -30.48
N HIS A 56 3.09 7.64 -31.35
CA HIS A 56 2.02 6.75 -31.78
C HIS A 56 1.06 6.36 -30.64
N SER A 57 1.44 5.44 -29.76
CA SER A 57 0.66 5.06 -28.57
C SER A 57 1.49 4.21 -27.59
N GLU A 58 0.86 3.76 -26.50
CA GLU A 58 1.40 2.76 -25.57
C GLU A 58 1.78 1.42 -26.23
N TRP A 59 1.27 1.16 -27.45
CA TRP A 59 1.60 -0.03 -28.25
C TRP A 59 2.88 0.13 -29.09
N LEU A 60 3.66 1.21 -28.92
CA LEU A 60 4.82 1.52 -29.76
C LEU A 60 5.77 0.34 -29.99
N TRP A 61 6.04 -0.49 -28.97
CA TRP A 61 6.96 -1.63 -29.14
C TRP A 61 6.40 -2.68 -30.11
N SER A 62 5.09 -2.92 -30.07
CA SER A 62 4.40 -3.82 -31.00
C SER A 62 4.48 -3.31 -32.44
N TYR A 63 4.14 -2.03 -32.67
CA TYR A 63 4.28 -1.43 -34.01
C TYR A 63 5.72 -1.45 -34.52
N TRP A 64 6.69 -1.20 -33.62
CA TRP A 64 8.10 -1.24 -33.99
C TRP A 64 8.54 -2.65 -34.40
N LYS A 65 8.08 -3.70 -33.69
CA LYS A 65 8.34 -5.09 -34.06
C LYS A 65 7.66 -5.50 -35.36
N GLN A 66 6.48 -4.95 -35.64
CA GLN A 66 5.76 -5.13 -36.90
C GLN A 66 6.33 -4.33 -38.08
N GLN A 67 7.44 -3.59 -37.87
CA GLN A 67 8.08 -2.75 -38.88
C GLN A 67 7.15 -1.65 -39.44
N ASP A 68 6.30 -1.07 -38.59
CA ASP A 68 5.52 0.10 -38.97
C ASP A 68 6.47 1.23 -39.48
N PRO A 69 6.29 1.74 -40.71
CA PRO A 69 7.27 2.65 -41.32
C PRO A 69 7.47 3.95 -40.55
N ASP A 70 6.41 4.50 -39.96
CA ASP A 70 6.47 5.77 -39.24
C ASP A 70 7.13 5.58 -37.86
N VAL A 71 6.83 4.49 -37.18
CA VAL A 71 7.48 4.14 -35.91
C VAL A 71 8.95 3.81 -36.13
N VAL A 72 9.31 3.00 -37.13
CA VAL A 72 10.72 2.67 -37.44
C VAL A 72 11.50 3.94 -37.75
N LYS A 73 10.99 4.79 -38.66
CA LYS A 73 11.64 6.07 -39.01
C LYS A 73 11.79 6.99 -37.80
N PHE A 74 10.78 7.03 -36.92
CA PHE A 74 10.86 7.79 -35.68
C PHE A 74 11.94 7.24 -34.75
N MET A 75 11.98 5.92 -34.54
CA MET A 75 12.94 5.28 -33.64
C MET A 75 14.37 5.38 -34.16
N GLU A 76 14.61 5.18 -35.46
CA GLU A 76 15.93 5.37 -36.09
C GLU A 76 16.43 6.80 -35.95
N LYS A 77 15.53 7.79 -36.11
CA LYS A 77 15.87 9.21 -36.00
C LYS A 77 16.17 9.63 -34.56
N ASN A 78 15.36 9.20 -33.59
CA ASN A 78 15.39 9.73 -32.22
C ASN A 78 16.14 8.83 -31.22
N PHE A 79 16.24 7.54 -31.51
CA PHE A 79 16.89 6.53 -30.67
C PHE A 79 17.79 5.61 -31.51
N PRO A 80 18.75 6.17 -32.28
CA PRO A 80 19.57 5.40 -33.20
C PRO A 80 20.37 4.33 -32.45
N GLY A 81 20.32 3.09 -32.94
CA GLY A 81 21.06 1.95 -32.40
C GLY A 81 20.60 1.45 -31.02
N GLN A 82 19.52 1.99 -30.45
CA GLN A 82 18.95 1.53 -29.19
C GLN A 82 17.83 0.51 -29.45
N SER A 83 17.71 -0.47 -28.57
CA SER A 83 16.56 -1.37 -28.46
C SER A 83 15.47 -0.73 -27.58
N TYR A 84 14.26 -1.30 -27.59
CA TYR A 84 13.21 -0.87 -26.66
C TYR A 84 13.61 -1.09 -25.20
N GLY A 85 14.39 -2.15 -24.92
CA GLY A 85 14.93 -2.44 -23.59
C GLY A 85 15.79 -1.30 -23.04
N ASP A 86 16.60 -0.68 -23.90
CA ASP A 86 17.48 0.43 -23.52
C ASP A 86 16.69 1.68 -23.07
N LEU A 87 15.44 1.81 -23.51
CA LEU A 87 14.57 2.94 -23.14
C LEU A 87 14.11 2.87 -21.68
N ALA A 88 14.12 1.69 -21.05
CA ALA A 88 13.71 1.56 -19.64
C ALA A 88 14.59 2.40 -18.70
N SER A 89 15.89 2.52 -19.00
CA SER A 89 16.81 3.40 -18.24
C SER A 89 16.47 4.89 -18.33
N LYS A 90 15.71 5.29 -19.36
CA LYS A 90 15.28 6.67 -19.59
C LYS A 90 13.89 6.95 -19.01
N PHE A 91 13.16 5.93 -18.57
CA PHE A 91 11.93 6.11 -17.80
C PHE A 91 12.32 6.42 -16.36
N THR A 92 12.50 7.70 -16.01
CA THR A 92 13.10 8.08 -14.73
C THR A 92 12.10 8.47 -13.67
N ALA A 93 10.88 8.88 -14.05
CA ALA A 93 9.90 9.44 -13.12
C ALA A 93 10.50 10.57 -12.24
N ALA A 94 11.43 11.35 -12.79
CA ALA A 94 12.23 12.30 -12.01
C ALA A 94 11.42 13.45 -11.40
N ASP A 95 10.34 13.85 -12.07
CA ASP A 95 9.45 14.92 -11.62
C ASP A 95 8.17 14.36 -10.95
N PHE A 96 8.04 13.02 -10.89
CA PHE A 96 6.87 12.38 -10.31
C PHE A 96 6.81 12.55 -8.78
N ASP A 97 5.76 13.24 -8.34
CA ASP A 97 5.31 13.32 -6.96
C ASP A 97 3.90 12.73 -6.84
N ALA A 98 3.78 11.59 -6.17
CA ALA A 98 2.52 10.88 -5.98
C ALA A 98 1.46 11.71 -5.24
N LYS A 99 1.86 12.59 -4.31
CA LYS A 99 0.91 13.42 -3.55
C LYS A 99 0.34 14.52 -4.42
N SER A 100 1.20 15.23 -5.17
CA SER A 100 0.77 16.23 -6.14
C SER A 100 -0.13 15.61 -7.23
N PHE A 101 0.17 14.38 -7.66
CA PHE A 101 -0.68 13.64 -8.59
C PHE A 101 -2.05 13.31 -7.98
N ALA A 102 -2.07 12.79 -6.75
CA ALA A 102 -3.30 12.46 -6.04
C ALA A 102 -4.19 13.70 -5.80
N ASP A 103 -3.59 14.88 -5.59
CA ASP A 103 -4.31 16.14 -5.49
C ASP A 103 -5.02 16.52 -6.80
N ILE A 104 -4.42 16.24 -7.96
CA ILE A 104 -5.05 16.45 -9.28
C ILE A 104 -6.19 15.46 -9.48
N VAL A 105 -6.00 14.19 -9.15
CA VAL A 105 -7.06 13.16 -9.21
C VAL A 105 -8.23 13.55 -8.32
N LYS A 106 -7.96 13.96 -7.07
CA LYS A 106 -8.98 14.44 -6.14
C LYS A 106 -9.70 15.68 -6.65
N ALA A 107 -8.95 16.63 -7.23
CA ALA A 107 -9.51 17.85 -7.80
C ALA A 107 -10.45 17.58 -8.99
N SER A 108 -10.34 16.44 -9.67
CA SER A 108 -11.29 16.01 -10.71
C SER A 108 -12.64 15.52 -10.18
N GLY A 109 -12.75 15.28 -8.87
CA GLY A 109 -13.93 14.71 -8.24
C GLY A 109 -14.05 13.18 -8.34
N ALA A 110 -13.06 12.51 -8.94
CA ALA A 110 -13.00 11.05 -9.01
C ALA A 110 -12.99 10.37 -7.63
N LYS A 111 -13.61 9.20 -7.57
CA LYS A 111 -13.78 8.40 -6.34
C LYS A 111 -12.96 7.13 -6.30
N TYR A 112 -12.52 6.67 -7.47
CA TYR A 112 -11.56 5.58 -7.61
C TYR A 112 -10.49 5.92 -8.65
N PHE A 113 -9.34 5.28 -8.53
CA PHE A 113 -8.18 5.51 -9.37
C PHE A 113 -7.58 4.18 -9.80
N VAL A 114 -7.24 4.04 -11.08
CA VAL A 114 -6.61 2.83 -11.64
C VAL A 114 -5.33 3.24 -12.34
N VAL A 115 -4.21 2.56 -12.07
CA VAL A 115 -2.94 2.78 -12.78
C VAL A 115 -2.42 1.48 -13.37
N THR A 116 -1.80 1.54 -14.55
CA THR A 116 -1.13 0.41 -15.19
C THR A 116 0.01 -0.09 -14.31
N SER A 117 -0.22 -1.17 -13.56
CA SER A 117 0.85 -1.87 -12.83
C SER A 117 1.84 -2.50 -13.81
N LYS A 118 1.31 -3.14 -14.84
CA LYS A 118 2.04 -3.75 -15.96
C LYS A 118 1.16 -3.68 -17.20
N HIS A 119 1.70 -3.17 -18.30
CA HIS A 119 1.05 -3.15 -19.61
C HIS A 119 1.65 -4.23 -20.53
N HIS A 120 1.23 -4.32 -21.79
CA HIS A 120 1.54 -5.45 -22.70
C HIS A 120 3.03 -5.65 -23.01
N GLU A 121 3.86 -4.62 -22.80
CA GLU A 121 5.33 -4.71 -22.88
C GLU A 121 6.00 -5.42 -21.69
N GLY A 122 5.22 -5.80 -20.67
CA GLY A 122 5.71 -6.61 -19.57
C GLY A 122 6.50 -5.86 -18.48
N TYR A 123 6.74 -4.56 -18.66
CA TYR A 123 7.46 -3.74 -17.67
C TYR A 123 6.57 -3.49 -16.45
N THR A 124 7.07 -3.84 -15.26
CA THR A 124 6.31 -3.72 -14.02
C THR A 124 6.68 -2.44 -13.26
N LEU A 125 5.68 -1.70 -12.77
CA LEU A 125 5.86 -0.50 -11.93
C LEU A 125 6.11 -0.83 -10.45
N TRP A 126 6.44 -2.09 -10.15
CA TRP A 126 6.78 -2.58 -8.81
C TRP A 126 7.89 -3.65 -8.90
N PRO A 127 8.56 -4.03 -7.79
CA PRO A 127 9.61 -5.04 -7.83
C PRO A 127 9.01 -6.45 -7.87
N SER A 128 8.57 -6.89 -9.05
CA SER A 128 8.03 -8.23 -9.26
C SER A 128 9.12 -9.30 -9.26
N SER A 129 8.87 -10.43 -8.61
CA SER A 129 9.81 -11.57 -8.58
C SER A 129 10.02 -12.24 -9.94
N THR A 130 9.14 -12.02 -10.92
CA THR A 130 9.20 -12.65 -12.25
C THR A 130 9.57 -11.67 -13.37
N SER A 131 9.88 -10.40 -13.06
CA SER A 131 10.31 -9.37 -14.03
C SER A 131 11.66 -8.75 -13.63
N PHE A 132 12.66 -9.59 -13.35
CA PHE A 132 14.00 -9.13 -12.96
C PHE A 132 14.64 -8.24 -14.04
N SER A 133 15.21 -7.10 -13.65
CA SER A 133 15.79 -6.09 -14.55
C SER A 133 14.82 -5.49 -15.58
N TRP A 134 13.52 -5.75 -15.44
CA TRP A 134 12.45 -5.22 -16.28
C TRP A 134 11.30 -4.67 -15.42
N ASN A 135 11.70 -3.84 -14.46
CA ASN A 135 10.78 -3.18 -13.52
C ASN A 135 11.35 -1.85 -13.01
N SER A 136 10.48 -1.00 -12.48
CA SER A 136 10.80 0.36 -12.00
C SER A 136 11.75 0.45 -10.80
N VAL A 137 11.98 -0.64 -10.08
CA VAL A 137 12.94 -0.67 -8.96
C VAL A 137 14.33 -1.04 -9.46
N ASP A 138 14.42 -2.01 -10.37
CA ASP A 138 15.69 -2.51 -10.89
C ASP A 138 16.30 -1.56 -11.95
N ILE A 139 15.47 -0.89 -12.76
CA ILE A 139 15.93 -0.01 -13.84
C ILE A 139 15.00 1.20 -14.04
N GLY A 140 15.57 2.37 -14.31
CA GLY A 140 14.83 3.60 -14.55
C GLY A 140 14.63 4.39 -13.25
N PRO A 141 13.43 4.43 -12.64
CA PRO A 141 13.16 5.27 -11.47
C PRO A 141 13.85 4.83 -10.17
N HIS A 142 14.19 3.55 -10.05
CA HIS A 142 14.65 2.91 -8.81
C HIS A 142 13.70 3.09 -7.62
N ARG A 143 12.39 3.06 -7.91
CA ARG A 143 11.29 3.34 -6.98
C ARG A 143 10.15 2.35 -7.20
N ASP A 144 9.45 1.97 -6.14
CA ASP A 144 8.20 1.20 -6.23
C ASP A 144 7.05 2.19 -6.45
N LEU A 145 6.80 2.52 -7.72
CA LEU A 145 5.83 3.55 -8.10
C LEU A 145 4.40 3.15 -7.71
N ILE A 146 4.08 1.86 -7.69
CA ILE A 146 2.76 1.38 -7.25
C ILE A 146 2.55 1.60 -5.75
N GLN A 147 3.57 1.36 -4.92
CA GLN A 147 3.48 1.67 -3.49
C GLN A 147 3.22 3.18 -3.26
N GLU A 148 3.92 4.04 -3.99
CA GLU A 148 3.78 5.49 -3.86
C GLU A 148 2.38 5.98 -4.29
N PHE A 149 1.84 5.49 -5.41
CA PHE A 149 0.46 5.78 -5.80
C PHE A 149 -0.54 5.26 -4.77
N ARG A 150 -0.37 4.02 -4.29
CA ARG A 150 -1.26 3.42 -3.29
C ARG A 150 -1.36 4.31 -2.05
N ASP A 151 -0.22 4.75 -1.51
CA ASP A 151 -0.20 5.54 -0.28
C ASP A 151 -0.85 6.92 -0.50
N ALA A 152 -0.50 7.62 -1.58
CA ALA A 152 -1.04 8.96 -1.85
C ALA A 152 -2.54 8.97 -2.18
N ILE A 153 -3.01 8.01 -3.00
CA ILE A 153 -4.42 7.91 -3.41
C ILE A 153 -5.30 7.52 -2.22
N THR A 154 -4.85 6.56 -1.40
CA THR A 154 -5.60 6.16 -0.20
C THR A 154 -5.61 7.28 0.87
N GLU A 155 -4.51 8.03 1.04
CA GLU A 155 -4.48 9.24 1.90
C GLU A 155 -5.47 10.31 1.40
N ALA A 156 -5.67 10.42 0.08
CA ALA A 156 -6.63 11.35 -0.52
C ALA A 156 -8.11 10.95 -0.30
N GLY A 157 -8.38 9.74 0.18
CA GLY A 157 -9.72 9.19 0.40
C GLY A 157 -10.38 8.66 -0.89
N ILE A 158 -9.57 8.13 -1.81
CA ILE A 158 -9.99 7.61 -3.11
C ILE A 158 -9.69 6.10 -3.13
N HIS A 159 -10.63 5.31 -3.67
CA HIS A 159 -10.44 3.86 -3.81
C HIS A 159 -9.29 3.57 -4.77
N PHE A 160 -8.36 2.71 -4.34
CA PHE A 160 -7.14 2.43 -5.11
C PHE A 160 -7.29 1.17 -5.96
N GLY A 161 -6.95 1.26 -7.23
CA GLY A 161 -7.09 0.19 -8.20
C GLY A 161 -5.85 0.03 -9.08
N LEU A 162 -5.71 -1.16 -9.65
CA LEU A 162 -4.59 -1.52 -10.51
C LEU A 162 -5.11 -2.13 -11.80
N TYR A 163 -4.56 -1.65 -12.91
CA TYR A 163 -4.64 -2.35 -14.18
C TYR A 163 -3.52 -3.36 -14.28
N PHE A 164 -3.81 -4.52 -14.85
CA PHE A 164 -2.85 -5.57 -15.11
C PHE A 164 -3.10 -6.22 -16.47
N SER A 165 -2.11 -6.13 -17.36
CA SER A 165 -2.15 -6.94 -18.58
C SER A 165 -1.79 -8.40 -18.26
N GLN A 166 -2.71 -9.31 -18.57
CA GLN A 166 -2.48 -10.75 -18.43
C GLN A 166 -1.33 -11.20 -19.32
N MET A 167 -1.25 -10.65 -20.54
CA MET A 167 -0.19 -10.96 -21.50
C MET A 167 1.09 -10.15 -21.29
N ASP A 168 2.14 -10.63 -21.94
CA ASP A 168 3.39 -9.90 -22.20
C ASP A 168 3.85 -10.32 -23.59
N TRP A 169 3.71 -9.43 -24.58
CA TRP A 169 3.90 -9.76 -25.99
C TRP A 169 5.26 -10.39 -26.31
N PHE A 170 6.28 -10.04 -25.55
CA PHE A 170 7.66 -10.40 -25.86
C PHE A 170 8.28 -11.33 -24.83
N HIS A 171 7.51 -11.76 -23.82
CA HIS A 171 7.98 -12.75 -22.87
C HIS A 171 8.17 -14.11 -23.55
N PRO A 172 9.36 -14.75 -23.45
CA PRO A 172 9.63 -16.02 -24.10
C PRO A 172 8.63 -17.12 -23.75
N LEU A 173 8.23 -17.24 -22.48
CA LEU A 173 7.21 -18.23 -22.08
C LEU A 173 5.85 -17.97 -22.73
N TYR A 174 5.43 -16.71 -22.89
CA TYR A 174 4.14 -16.41 -23.51
C TYR A 174 4.17 -16.75 -25.01
N LEU A 175 5.26 -16.39 -25.68
CA LEU A 175 5.49 -16.74 -27.08
C LEU A 175 5.55 -18.26 -27.29
N ASN A 176 6.28 -18.98 -26.44
CA ASN A 176 6.40 -20.45 -26.51
C ASN A 176 5.06 -21.15 -26.21
N ASP A 177 4.29 -20.65 -25.25
CA ASP A 177 2.96 -21.20 -24.96
C ASP A 177 2.05 -21.11 -26.20
N LYS A 178 2.13 -20.02 -26.97
CA LYS A 178 1.39 -19.86 -28.23
C LYS A 178 1.85 -20.82 -29.32
N THR A 179 3.16 -21.04 -29.49
CA THR A 179 3.69 -21.93 -30.53
C THR A 179 3.51 -23.40 -30.18
N ASP A 180 3.81 -23.77 -28.94
CA ASP A 180 3.92 -25.16 -28.49
C ASP A 180 2.61 -25.64 -27.84
N LYS A 181 1.60 -24.76 -27.75
CA LYS A 181 0.30 -25.00 -27.09
C LYS A 181 0.46 -25.48 -25.65
N THR A 182 1.37 -24.84 -24.92
CA THR A 182 1.60 -25.09 -23.48
C THR A 182 0.99 -23.97 -22.63
N ASN A 183 1.05 -24.08 -21.29
CA ASN A 183 0.44 -23.12 -20.35
C ASN A 183 1.39 -22.72 -19.21
N ASN A 184 2.67 -22.54 -19.54
CA ASN A 184 3.71 -22.26 -18.57
C ASN A 184 3.71 -20.81 -18.11
N TYR A 185 3.44 -19.86 -19.00
CA TYR A 185 3.51 -18.43 -18.69
C TYR A 185 2.54 -18.01 -17.56
N PRO A 186 1.26 -18.43 -17.53
CA PRO A 186 0.35 -18.02 -16.46
C PRO A 186 0.83 -18.46 -15.08
N GLY A 187 1.24 -19.74 -14.94
CA GLY A 187 1.68 -20.29 -13.65
C GLY A 187 3.05 -19.82 -13.18
N ASN A 188 3.92 -19.37 -14.08
CA ASN A 188 5.29 -18.97 -13.76
C ASN A 188 5.50 -17.45 -13.80
N VAL A 189 4.55 -16.67 -14.33
CA VAL A 189 4.66 -15.22 -14.49
C VAL A 189 3.37 -14.52 -14.07
N SER A 190 2.32 -14.53 -14.88
CA SER A 190 1.20 -13.59 -14.70
C SER A 190 0.37 -13.85 -13.43
N LEU A 191 0.12 -15.11 -13.04
CA LEU A 191 -0.59 -15.41 -11.78
C LEU A 191 0.25 -15.05 -10.55
N ILE A 192 1.57 -15.20 -10.61
CA ILE A 192 2.47 -14.79 -9.53
C ILE A 192 2.41 -13.27 -9.39
N GLN A 193 2.53 -12.54 -10.50
CA GLN A 193 2.43 -11.08 -10.52
C GLN A 193 1.09 -10.56 -9.99
N MET A 194 -0.04 -11.12 -10.45
CA MET A 194 -1.37 -10.74 -9.95
C MET A 194 -1.52 -11.02 -8.45
N THR A 195 -0.99 -12.15 -7.99
CA THR A 195 -0.97 -12.49 -6.56
C THR A 195 -0.09 -11.50 -5.77
N GLU A 196 1.05 -11.07 -6.31
CA GLU A 196 1.92 -10.07 -5.68
C GLU A 196 1.21 -8.73 -5.51
N ILE A 197 0.60 -8.19 -6.57
CA ILE A 197 -0.03 -6.86 -6.51
C ILE A 197 -1.24 -6.84 -5.57
N VAL A 198 -2.02 -7.93 -5.52
CA VAL A 198 -3.14 -8.06 -4.58
C VAL A 198 -2.63 -8.11 -3.13
N ASN A 199 -1.58 -8.88 -2.86
CA ASN A 199 -1.04 -9.05 -1.51
C ASN A 199 -0.24 -7.85 -1.00
N ARG A 200 0.39 -7.08 -1.88
CA ARG A 200 1.22 -5.92 -1.49
C ARG A 200 0.39 -4.66 -1.36
N TYR A 201 -0.48 -4.40 -2.34
CA TYR A 201 -1.09 -3.08 -2.51
C TYR A 201 -2.57 -3.04 -2.18
N HIS A 202 -3.20 -4.20 -2.01
CA HIS A 202 -4.61 -4.31 -1.61
C HIS A 202 -5.56 -3.47 -2.49
N PRO A 203 -5.55 -3.64 -3.81
CA PRO A 203 -6.41 -2.87 -4.70
C PRO A 203 -7.89 -3.25 -4.50
N GLU A 204 -8.75 -2.25 -4.65
CA GLU A 204 -10.21 -2.37 -4.65
C GLU A 204 -10.77 -2.48 -6.08
N VAL A 205 -9.97 -2.17 -7.10
CA VAL A 205 -10.24 -2.52 -8.50
C VAL A 205 -9.05 -3.28 -9.06
N LEU A 206 -9.28 -4.48 -9.58
CA LEU A 206 -8.29 -5.18 -10.41
C LEU A 206 -8.81 -5.25 -11.85
N TRP A 207 -8.28 -4.35 -12.68
CA TRP A 207 -8.69 -4.16 -14.07
C TRP A 207 -7.79 -4.99 -14.98
N SER A 208 -8.27 -6.15 -15.42
CA SER A 208 -7.52 -7.07 -16.27
C SER A 208 -7.62 -6.67 -17.74
N ASP A 209 -6.61 -7.00 -18.55
CA ASP A 209 -6.62 -6.77 -20.00
C ASP A 209 -5.71 -7.76 -20.73
N GLY A 210 -5.74 -7.74 -22.06
CA GLY A 210 -4.95 -8.67 -22.87
C GLY A 210 -5.62 -10.02 -23.08
N ASP A 211 -6.95 -10.04 -23.04
CA ASP A 211 -7.78 -11.24 -23.09
C ASP A 211 -7.93 -11.82 -24.51
N TRP A 212 -7.76 -11.01 -25.56
CA TRP A 212 -8.13 -11.37 -26.94
C TRP A 212 -7.34 -12.54 -27.56
N GLU A 213 -6.15 -12.88 -27.05
CA GLU A 213 -5.33 -13.98 -27.63
C GLU A 213 -5.62 -15.35 -27.03
N MET A 214 -6.02 -15.41 -25.75
CA MET A 214 -6.09 -16.67 -25.00
C MET A 214 -7.35 -16.76 -24.14
N LYS A 215 -7.87 -17.98 -23.98
CA LYS A 215 -9.07 -18.25 -23.18
C LYS A 215 -8.80 -18.10 -21.67
N ASP A 216 -9.87 -17.88 -20.91
CA ASP A 216 -9.85 -17.83 -19.44
C ASP A 216 -9.22 -19.07 -18.79
N THR A 217 -9.44 -20.24 -19.40
CA THR A 217 -8.82 -21.51 -18.98
C THR A 217 -7.30 -21.52 -19.10
N TYR A 218 -6.72 -20.83 -20.09
CA TYR A 218 -5.27 -20.67 -20.19
C TYR A 218 -4.76 -19.79 -19.05
N TRP A 219 -5.42 -18.64 -18.85
CA TRP A 219 -5.09 -17.68 -17.83
C TRP A 219 -5.32 -18.19 -16.39
N LYS A 220 -6.14 -19.23 -16.22
CA LYS A 220 -6.65 -19.74 -14.94
C LYS A 220 -7.43 -18.66 -14.18
N SER A 221 -8.23 -17.90 -14.92
CA SER A 221 -8.92 -16.73 -14.41
C SER A 221 -9.97 -17.09 -13.37
N GLN A 222 -10.72 -18.17 -13.58
CA GLN A 222 -11.73 -18.63 -12.62
C GLN A 222 -11.09 -19.02 -11.29
N GLU A 223 -9.96 -19.73 -11.31
CA GLU A 223 -9.21 -20.09 -10.09
C GLU A 223 -8.65 -18.87 -9.38
N PHE A 224 -8.13 -17.91 -10.13
CA PHE A 224 -7.59 -16.68 -9.57
C PHE A 224 -8.68 -15.80 -8.95
N ILE A 225 -9.81 -15.61 -9.62
CA ILE A 225 -10.93 -14.80 -9.11
C ILE A 225 -11.60 -15.50 -7.92
N ALA A 226 -11.73 -16.83 -7.94
CA ALA A 226 -12.19 -17.58 -6.77
C ALA A 226 -11.22 -17.40 -5.59
N TRP A 227 -9.90 -17.43 -5.83
CA TRP A 227 -8.91 -17.12 -4.80
C TRP A 227 -9.07 -15.68 -4.26
N LEU A 228 -9.35 -14.73 -5.15
CA LEU A 228 -9.52 -13.32 -4.83
C LEU A 228 -10.77 -13.03 -3.99
N PHE A 229 -11.88 -13.72 -4.25
CA PHE A 229 -13.16 -13.48 -3.56
C PHE A 229 -13.34 -14.27 -2.26
N ASN A 230 -12.45 -15.22 -1.95
CA ASN A 230 -12.59 -16.09 -0.78
C ASN A 230 -11.69 -15.68 0.40
N GLU A 231 -12.14 -16.07 1.60
CA GLU A 231 -11.32 -16.09 2.82
C GLU A 231 -10.17 -17.07 2.73
N ARG A 232 -8.99 -16.70 3.28
CA ARG A 232 -7.82 -17.59 3.27
C ARG A 232 -7.87 -18.53 4.48
N ASN A 233 -8.44 -19.70 4.28
CA ASN A 233 -8.08 -20.85 5.13
C ASN A 233 -6.64 -21.27 4.82
N LYS A 234 -5.87 -21.71 5.84
CA LYS A 234 -4.52 -22.27 5.68
C LYS A 234 -4.50 -23.32 4.55
N ILE A 235 -4.05 -22.90 3.37
CA ILE A 235 -3.67 -23.79 2.29
C ILE A 235 -2.15 -23.84 2.33
N ARG A 236 -1.62 -25.02 2.67
CA ARG A 236 -0.25 -25.39 2.31
C ARG A 236 -0.09 -25.05 0.83
N ALA A 237 0.80 -24.12 0.51
CA ALA A 237 1.35 -24.03 -0.84
C ALA A 237 2.01 -25.38 -1.14
N VAL A 238 1.26 -26.29 -1.75
CA VAL A 238 1.80 -27.43 -2.44
C VAL A 238 2.41 -26.84 -3.71
N VAL A 239 3.69 -26.49 -3.64
CA VAL A 239 4.51 -26.39 -4.84
C VAL A 239 4.57 -27.80 -5.41
N ARG A 240 3.65 -28.10 -6.33
CA ARG A 240 3.69 -29.32 -7.11
C ARG A 240 4.76 -29.10 -8.19
N TRP A 241 5.98 -29.54 -7.92
CA TRP A 241 7.01 -29.68 -8.96
C TRP A 241 6.56 -30.80 -9.91
N GLY A 242 5.86 -30.43 -10.98
CA GLY A 242 5.57 -31.34 -12.08
C GLY A 242 6.87 -31.72 -12.78
N GLU A 243 7.11 -33.03 -12.90
CA GLU A 243 8.17 -33.60 -13.72
C GLU A 243 7.96 -33.18 -15.17
N ILE A 244 8.88 -32.37 -15.72
CA ILE A 244 9.05 -32.28 -17.17
C ILE A 244 9.93 -33.46 -17.58
N HIS A 245 9.35 -34.41 -18.31
CA HIS A 245 10.10 -35.35 -19.12
C HIS A 245 10.84 -34.57 -20.23
N SER A 246 12.09 -34.20 -20.00
CA SER A 246 12.97 -33.69 -21.06
C SER A 246 13.48 -34.86 -21.90
N LYS A 247 13.09 -34.94 -23.18
CA LYS A 247 13.83 -35.67 -24.21
C LYS A 247 14.60 -34.68 -25.10
N GLY A 248 15.91 -34.57 -24.82
CA GLY A 248 17.03 -34.24 -25.71
C GLY A 248 17.07 -32.85 -26.35
N LEU A 249 18.17 -32.08 -26.38
CA LEU A 249 19.59 -32.39 -26.16
C LEU A 249 20.36 -31.08 -25.95
N ARG A 250 21.13 -31.02 -24.85
CA ARG A 250 22.54 -30.56 -24.73
C ARG A 250 22.88 -30.41 -23.22
N ASN A 251 22.85 -31.50 -22.45
CA ASN A 251 23.18 -31.43 -21.02
C ASN A 251 24.58 -32.01 -20.75
N ASN A 252 25.53 -31.14 -20.41
CA ASN A 252 26.85 -31.51 -19.90
C ASN A 252 26.80 -31.87 -18.39
N SER A 253 25.76 -32.58 -17.95
CA SER A 253 25.58 -32.94 -16.54
C SER A 253 26.37 -34.19 -16.17
N LYS A 254 26.88 -34.25 -14.94
CA LYS A 254 27.66 -35.38 -14.41
C LYS A 254 27.11 -35.87 -13.08
N ALA A 255 26.64 -37.10 -13.02
CA ALA A 255 26.24 -37.79 -11.80
C ALA A 255 27.20 -38.98 -11.57
N LEU A 256 27.94 -39.01 -10.46
CA LEU A 256 28.95 -40.05 -10.17
C LEU A 256 28.78 -40.72 -8.81
N GLY A 257 28.05 -40.13 -7.87
CA GLY A 257 27.76 -40.75 -6.57
C GLY A 257 26.68 -41.83 -6.68
N ASN A 258 26.72 -42.84 -5.81
CA ASN A 258 25.68 -43.86 -5.74
C ASN A 258 24.33 -43.20 -5.38
N GLY A 259 23.28 -43.40 -6.16
CA GLY A 259 21.98 -42.73 -5.96
C GLY A 259 21.92 -41.24 -6.36
N SER A 260 22.97 -40.68 -6.96
CA SER A 260 23.04 -39.26 -7.32
C SER A 260 22.21 -38.88 -8.55
N LYS A 261 21.71 -37.64 -8.60
CA LYS A 261 20.88 -37.11 -9.70
C LYS A 261 21.36 -35.73 -10.17
N ALA A 262 21.74 -35.61 -11.44
CA ALA A 262 22.16 -34.35 -12.08
C ALA A 262 21.27 -34.04 -13.30
N LEU A 263 20.40 -33.02 -13.20
CA LEU A 263 19.43 -32.69 -14.27
C LEU A 263 19.66 -31.34 -14.94
N GLY A 264 20.24 -30.35 -14.25
CA GLY A 264 20.52 -29.04 -14.85
C GLY A 264 21.63 -29.10 -15.88
N ASN A 265 21.62 -28.22 -16.87
CA ASN A 265 22.70 -28.14 -17.85
C ASN A 265 24.03 -27.77 -17.13
N GLY A 266 25.12 -28.49 -17.39
CA GLY A 266 26.42 -28.27 -16.72
C GLY A 266 26.50 -28.74 -15.25
N SER A 267 25.42 -29.30 -14.69
CA SER A 267 25.34 -29.68 -13.27
C SER A 267 26.24 -30.87 -12.90
N LYS A 268 26.70 -30.91 -11.63
CA LYS A 268 27.57 -31.98 -11.09
C LYS A 268 27.04 -32.51 -9.76
N ALA A 269 26.62 -33.76 -9.71
CA ALA A 269 26.24 -34.49 -8.51
C ALA A 269 27.27 -35.60 -8.23
N LEU A 270 28.21 -35.38 -7.30
CA LEU A 270 29.33 -36.30 -7.04
C LEU A 270 29.18 -37.09 -5.73
N GLY A 271 28.47 -36.57 -4.74
CA GLY A 271 28.23 -37.28 -3.48
C GLY A 271 27.16 -38.37 -3.62
N ASN A 272 27.19 -39.37 -2.75
CA ASN A 272 26.13 -40.39 -2.69
C ASN A 272 24.79 -39.71 -2.35
N ASP A 273 23.70 -40.12 -3.01
CA ASP A 273 22.35 -39.56 -2.86
C ASP A 273 22.23 -38.04 -3.11
N SER A 274 23.25 -37.43 -3.72
CA SER A 274 23.30 -36.00 -4.00
C SER A 274 22.41 -35.59 -5.18
N LYS A 275 21.87 -34.36 -5.16
CA LYS A 275 20.97 -33.83 -6.20
C LYS A 275 21.43 -32.46 -6.69
N ALA A 276 21.83 -32.38 -7.96
CA ALA A 276 22.20 -31.14 -8.65
C ALA A 276 21.18 -30.86 -9.76
N LEU A 277 20.17 -30.03 -9.49
CA LEU A 277 19.04 -29.82 -10.41
C LEU A 277 19.08 -28.48 -11.14
N GLY A 278 19.71 -27.45 -10.56
CA GLY A 278 19.89 -26.15 -11.22
C GLY A 278 20.98 -26.20 -12.30
N ASN A 279 20.95 -25.28 -13.25
CA ASN A 279 22.01 -25.13 -14.26
C ASN A 279 23.33 -24.78 -13.57
N ASP A 280 24.43 -25.38 -14.01
CA ASP A 280 25.80 -25.25 -13.45
C ASP A 280 25.93 -25.52 -11.94
N SER A 281 24.91 -26.15 -11.35
CA SER A 281 24.86 -26.47 -9.92
C SER A 281 25.82 -27.61 -9.54
N LYS A 282 26.33 -27.59 -8.32
CA LYS A 282 27.32 -28.56 -7.82
C LYS A 282 26.89 -29.11 -6.45
N ALA A 283 26.49 -30.38 -6.43
CA ALA A 283 26.18 -31.15 -5.23
C ALA A 283 27.30 -32.17 -4.99
N LEU A 284 28.28 -31.85 -4.15
CA LEU A 284 29.49 -32.69 -3.97
C LEU A 284 29.49 -33.52 -2.69
N GLY A 285 28.77 -33.07 -1.65
CA GLY A 285 28.64 -33.82 -0.40
C GLY A 285 27.64 -34.97 -0.52
N ASN A 286 27.76 -35.99 0.33
CA ASN A 286 26.74 -37.03 0.45
C ASN A 286 25.42 -36.41 0.92
N ASP A 287 24.28 -36.85 0.39
CA ASP A 287 22.94 -36.32 0.67
C ASP A 287 22.75 -34.80 0.35
N SER A 288 23.71 -34.19 -0.35
CA SER A 288 23.69 -32.76 -0.65
C SER A 288 22.69 -32.40 -1.75
N LYS A 289 22.12 -31.19 -1.69
CA LYS A 289 21.11 -30.70 -2.66
C LYS A 289 21.46 -29.31 -3.16
N ALA A 290 21.85 -29.21 -4.43
CA ALA A 290 22.08 -27.97 -5.15
C ALA A 290 20.95 -27.77 -6.18
N LEU A 291 19.92 -26.97 -5.85
CA LEU A 291 18.71 -26.83 -6.67
C LEU A 291 18.64 -25.51 -7.43
N GLY A 292 19.23 -24.43 -6.91
CA GLY A 292 19.31 -23.16 -7.63
C GLY A 292 20.34 -23.19 -8.76
N ASN A 293 20.20 -22.29 -9.73
CA ASN A 293 21.23 -22.10 -10.76
C ASN A 293 22.54 -21.61 -10.12
N ASP A 294 23.68 -22.09 -10.62
CA ASP A 294 25.03 -21.80 -10.10
C ASP A 294 25.26 -22.14 -8.61
N SER A 295 24.32 -22.87 -7.99
CA SER A 295 24.36 -23.20 -6.58
C SER A 295 25.40 -24.27 -6.25
N LYS A 296 25.97 -24.21 -5.03
CA LYS A 296 27.04 -25.11 -4.58
C LYS A 296 26.72 -25.68 -3.21
N ALA A 297 26.34 -26.96 -3.17
CA ALA A 297 26.14 -27.75 -1.96
C ALA A 297 27.33 -28.72 -1.80
N LEU A 298 28.35 -28.32 -1.03
CA LEU A 298 29.60 -29.09 -0.92
C LEU A 298 29.71 -29.93 0.36
N GLY A 299 29.06 -29.52 1.46
CA GLY A 299 29.05 -30.29 2.71
C GLY A 299 28.09 -31.48 2.65
N ASN A 300 28.32 -32.49 3.49
CA ASN A 300 27.39 -33.61 3.63
C ASN A 300 26.05 -33.12 4.20
N GLY A 301 24.93 -33.56 3.64
CA GLY A 301 23.58 -33.12 4.02
C GLY A 301 23.25 -31.66 3.65
N SER A 302 24.18 -30.93 3.00
CA SER A 302 24.01 -29.49 2.77
C SER A 302 22.99 -29.18 1.67
N LYS A 303 22.35 -28.00 1.76
CA LYS A 303 21.25 -27.58 0.88
C LYS A 303 21.48 -26.17 0.37
N ALA A 304 21.82 -26.05 -0.91
CA ALA A 304 21.95 -24.79 -1.65
C ALA A 304 20.75 -24.67 -2.62
N LEU A 305 19.69 -23.97 -2.19
CA LEU A 305 18.42 -23.92 -2.94
C LEU A 305 18.20 -22.60 -3.71
N GLY A 306 18.79 -21.49 -3.25
CA GLY A 306 18.73 -20.22 -3.96
C GLY A 306 19.70 -20.19 -5.15
N ASN A 307 19.46 -19.31 -6.12
CA ASN A 307 20.41 -19.06 -7.21
C ASN A 307 21.71 -18.47 -6.63
N ASP A 308 22.86 -18.86 -7.20
CA ASP A 308 24.21 -18.48 -6.74
C ASP A 308 24.54 -18.82 -5.28
N SER A 309 23.68 -19.61 -4.62
CA SER A 309 23.81 -19.94 -3.20
C SER A 309 24.93 -20.94 -2.93
N LYS A 310 25.55 -20.86 -1.75
CA LYS A 310 26.69 -21.69 -1.35
C LYS A 310 26.48 -22.28 0.04
N ALA A 311 26.21 -23.58 0.11
CA ALA A 311 26.09 -24.39 1.31
C ALA A 311 27.32 -25.31 1.44
N LEU A 312 28.36 -24.81 2.12
CA LEU A 312 29.69 -25.43 2.18
C LEU A 312 29.92 -26.26 3.45
N GLY A 313 29.29 -25.91 4.58
CA GLY A 313 29.37 -26.70 5.81
C GLY A 313 28.48 -27.95 5.76
N ASN A 314 28.78 -28.94 6.61
CA ASN A 314 27.89 -30.10 6.78
C ASN A 314 26.54 -29.65 7.35
N ASP A 315 25.45 -30.22 6.83
CA ASP A 315 24.06 -29.90 7.17
C ASP A 315 23.66 -28.41 7.02
N SER A 316 24.52 -27.62 6.36
CA SER A 316 24.31 -26.20 6.12
C SER A 316 23.20 -25.94 5.10
N LYS A 317 22.50 -24.80 5.23
CA LYS A 317 21.34 -24.44 4.41
C LYS A 317 21.47 -23.02 3.89
N ALA A 318 21.73 -22.88 2.59
CA ALA A 318 21.75 -21.63 1.85
C ALA A 318 20.49 -21.58 0.95
N LEU A 319 19.43 -20.89 1.41
CA LEU A 319 18.09 -20.92 0.80
C LEU A 319 17.76 -19.63 0.04
N GLY A 320 18.31 -18.49 0.44
CA GLY A 320 18.15 -17.23 -0.30
C GLY A 320 19.05 -17.18 -1.53
N ASN A 321 18.72 -16.33 -2.51
CA ASN A 321 19.60 -16.04 -3.64
C ASN A 321 20.90 -15.38 -3.14
N ASP A 322 22.04 -15.68 -3.74
CA ASP A 322 23.38 -15.23 -3.34
C ASP A 322 23.80 -15.57 -1.88
N SER A 323 23.02 -16.42 -1.20
CA SER A 323 23.24 -16.73 0.21
C SER A 323 24.44 -17.65 0.43
N LYS A 324 25.12 -17.50 1.56
CA LYS A 324 26.34 -18.27 1.90
C LYS A 324 26.22 -18.87 3.31
N ALA A 325 26.03 -20.18 3.38
CA ALA A 325 26.06 -20.98 4.59
C ALA A 325 27.36 -21.78 4.63
N LEU A 326 28.38 -21.28 5.34
CA LEU A 326 29.74 -21.85 5.34
C LEU A 326 30.05 -22.70 6.56
N GLY A 327 29.46 -22.39 7.71
CA GLY A 327 29.64 -23.17 8.94
C GLY A 327 28.82 -24.46 8.92
N ASN A 328 29.21 -25.44 9.74
CA ASN A 328 28.39 -26.64 9.95
C ASN A 328 27.06 -26.24 10.61
N ASP A 329 25.96 -26.87 10.22
CA ASP A 329 24.60 -26.59 10.67
C ASP A 329 24.10 -25.13 10.46
N SER A 330 24.87 -24.34 9.71
CA SER A 330 24.58 -22.92 9.47
C SER A 330 23.39 -22.72 8.53
N LYS A 331 22.65 -21.63 8.70
CA LYS A 331 21.42 -21.31 7.94
C LYS A 331 21.45 -19.88 7.43
N ALA A 332 21.63 -19.73 6.12
CA ALA A 332 21.53 -18.48 5.39
C ALA A 332 20.23 -18.48 4.57
N LEU A 333 19.16 -17.88 5.09
CA LEU A 333 17.81 -17.94 4.50
C LEU A 333 17.42 -16.67 3.73
N GLY A 334 17.92 -15.50 4.12
CA GLY A 334 17.65 -14.25 3.41
C GLY A 334 18.47 -14.13 2.13
N ASN A 335 18.02 -13.32 1.18
CA ASN A 335 18.79 -13.01 -0.03
C ASN A 335 20.07 -12.26 0.35
N GLY A 336 21.21 -12.60 -0.27
CA GLY A 336 22.53 -12.04 0.05
C GLY A 336 23.07 -12.39 1.46
N SER A 337 22.32 -13.17 2.25
CA SER A 337 22.67 -13.47 3.65
C SER A 337 23.90 -14.36 3.78
N LYS A 338 24.63 -14.19 4.90
CA LYS A 338 25.90 -14.88 5.15
C LYS A 338 25.94 -15.45 6.56
N ALA A 339 25.85 -16.78 6.66
CA ALA A 339 25.98 -17.55 7.89
C ALA A 339 27.32 -18.32 7.85
N LEU A 340 28.37 -17.79 8.49
CA LEU A 340 29.73 -18.37 8.40
C LEU A 340 30.14 -19.16 9.63
N GLY A 341 29.60 -18.83 10.81
CA GLY A 341 29.88 -19.58 12.04
C GLY A 341 29.14 -20.92 12.06
N ASN A 342 29.63 -21.87 12.85
CA ASN A 342 28.89 -23.11 13.11
C ASN A 342 27.58 -22.78 13.85
N ASP A 343 26.50 -23.48 13.53
CA ASP A 343 25.14 -23.26 14.08
C ASP A 343 24.57 -21.83 13.87
N SER A 344 25.24 -21.01 13.06
CA SER A 344 24.87 -19.61 12.84
C SER A 344 23.61 -19.49 11.96
N LYS A 345 22.83 -18.43 12.19
CA LYS A 345 21.55 -18.19 11.49
C LYS A 345 21.49 -16.76 10.97
N ALA A 346 21.58 -16.59 9.66
CA ALA A 346 21.40 -15.34 8.94
C ALA A 346 20.06 -15.40 8.17
N LEU A 347 18.98 -14.87 8.76
CA LEU A 347 17.62 -15.02 8.22
C LEU A 347 17.11 -13.78 7.48
N GLY A 348 17.56 -12.58 7.86
CA GLY A 348 17.20 -11.34 7.16
C GLY A 348 17.96 -11.20 5.84
N ASN A 349 17.44 -10.39 4.92
CA ASN A 349 18.14 -10.03 3.69
C ASN A 349 19.44 -9.28 4.03
N ASP A 350 20.53 -9.59 3.31
CA ASP A 350 21.89 -9.06 3.53
C ASP A 350 22.45 -9.24 4.95
N SER A 351 21.81 -10.07 5.78
CA SER A 351 22.22 -10.31 7.16
C SER A 351 23.53 -11.11 7.24
N LYS A 352 24.31 -10.89 8.31
CA LYS A 352 25.62 -11.51 8.51
C LYS A 352 25.72 -12.12 9.90
N ALA A 353 25.67 -13.44 9.99
CA ALA A 353 25.91 -14.23 11.19
C ALA A 353 27.30 -14.90 11.09
N LEU A 354 28.32 -14.27 11.67
CA LEU A 354 29.72 -14.65 11.50
C LEU A 354 30.27 -15.46 12.69
N GLY A 355 29.75 -15.23 13.90
CA GLY A 355 30.15 -15.98 15.10
C GLY A 355 29.46 -17.35 15.18
N ASN A 356 30.04 -18.27 15.95
CA ASN A 356 29.37 -19.55 16.25
C ASN A 356 28.09 -19.28 17.08
N ASP A 357 27.03 -20.03 16.81
CA ASP A 357 25.70 -19.87 17.43
C ASP A 357 25.06 -18.49 17.25
N SER A 358 25.63 -17.64 16.39
CA SER A 358 25.17 -16.27 16.18
C SER A 358 23.86 -16.21 15.38
N LYS A 359 23.04 -15.19 15.65
CA LYS A 359 21.72 -15.02 15.03
C LYS A 359 21.55 -13.59 14.51
N ALA A 360 21.56 -13.44 13.19
CA ALA A 360 21.27 -12.20 12.46
C ALA A 360 19.91 -12.34 11.79
N LEU A 361 18.86 -11.80 12.42
CA LEU A 361 17.45 -12.02 12.02
C LEU A 361 16.84 -10.81 11.29
N GLY A 362 17.27 -9.59 11.61
CA GLY A 362 16.81 -8.39 10.90
C GLY A 362 17.49 -8.22 9.54
N ASN A 363 16.86 -7.45 8.64
CA ASN A 363 17.48 -7.08 7.36
C ASN A 363 18.72 -6.21 7.60
N GLY A 364 19.81 -6.46 6.87
CA GLY A 364 21.10 -5.76 7.04
C GLY A 364 21.82 -6.04 8.38
N SER A 365 21.25 -6.87 9.26
CA SER A 365 21.74 -7.09 10.62
C SER A 365 23.08 -7.85 10.65
N LYS A 366 23.88 -7.60 11.69
CA LYS A 366 25.25 -8.13 11.82
C LYS A 366 25.48 -8.71 13.21
N ALA A 367 25.54 -10.03 13.30
CA ALA A 367 25.87 -10.80 14.50
C ALA A 367 27.28 -11.40 14.34
N LEU A 368 28.30 -10.74 14.89
CA LEU A 368 29.71 -11.11 14.69
C LEU A 368 30.32 -11.91 15.85
N GLY A 369 29.88 -11.65 17.08
CA GLY A 369 30.37 -12.37 18.25
C GLY A 369 29.77 -13.78 18.33
N ASN A 370 30.45 -14.69 19.04
CA ASN A 370 29.86 -15.99 19.38
C ASN A 370 28.63 -15.78 20.27
N ASP A 371 27.58 -16.57 20.08
CA ASP A 371 26.28 -16.45 20.76
C ASP A 371 25.57 -15.09 20.60
N SER A 372 26.05 -14.24 19.69
CA SER A 372 25.50 -12.89 19.50
C SER A 372 24.15 -12.91 18.78
N LYS A 373 23.30 -11.92 19.08
CA LYS A 373 21.93 -11.82 18.55
C LYS A 373 21.63 -10.41 18.04
N ALA A 374 21.55 -10.26 16.72
CA ALA A 374 21.16 -9.04 16.03
C ALA A 374 19.76 -9.24 15.40
N LEU A 375 18.71 -8.74 16.06
CA LEU A 375 17.31 -8.99 15.68
C LEU A 375 16.64 -7.80 14.99
N GLY A 376 17.03 -6.57 15.33
CA GLY A 376 16.50 -5.39 14.65
C GLY A 376 17.10 -5.22 13.25
N ASN A 377 16.41 -4.48 12.38
CA ASN A 377 16.95 -4.08 11.09
C ASN A 377 18.20 -3.20 11.30
N ASP A 378 19.23 -3.45 10.50
CA ASP A 378 20.55 -2.79 10.57
C ASP A 378 21.26 -2.85 11.93
N SER A 379 20.78 -3.72 12.83
CA SER A 379 21.34 -3.92 14.16
C SER A 379 22.70 -4.61 14.12
N LYS A 380 23.54 -4.30 15.12
CA LYS A 380 24.93 -4.76 15.17
C LYS A 380 25.26 -5.33 16.55
N ALA A 381 25.39 -6.65 16.64
CA ALA A 381 25.80 -7.38 17.82
C ALA A 381 27.23 -7.94 17.59
N LEU A 382 28.25 -7.22 18.07
CA LEU A 382 29.66 -7.55 17.81
C LEU A 382 30.34 -8.30 18.96
N GLY A 383 29.96 -8.04 20.21
CA GLY A 383 30.54 -8.72 21.37
C GLY A 383 30.04 -10.17 21.49
N ASN A 384 30.81 -11.02 22.17
CA ASN A 384 30.36 -12.37 22.50
C ASN A 384 29.15 -12.29 23.46
N GLY A 385 28.10 -13.07 23.22
CA GLY A 385 26.85 -13.05 23.99
C GLY A 385 26.03 -11.76 23.85
N SER A 386 26.45 -10.81 22.99
CA SER A 386 25.80 -9.50 22.85
C SER A 386 24.43 -9.59 22.19
N LYS A 387 23.52 -8.66 22.53
CA LYS A 387 22.14 -8.62 22.03
C LYS A 387 21.77 -7.23 21.53
N ALA A 388 21.60 -7.07 20.22
CA ALA A 388 21.12 -5.87 19.55
C ALA A 388 19.70 -6.16 19.01
N LEU A 389 18.66 -5.77 19.76
CA LEU A 389 17.26 -6.12 19.42
C LEU A 389 16.48 -4.98 18.76
N GLY A 390 16.81 -3.73 19.06
CA GLY A 390 16.18 -2.57 18.41
C GLY A 390 16.71 -2.34 16.99
N ASN A 391 15.94 -1.66 16.16
CA ASN A 391 16.41 -1.20 14.85
C ASN A 391 17.58 -0.22 15.03
N ASP A 392 18.60 -0.31 14.16
CA ASP A 392 19.84 0.47 14.22
C ASP A 392 20.66 0.34 15.53
N SER A 393 20.29 -0.62 16.39
CA SER A 393 20.92 -0.79 17.70
C SER A 393 22.32 -1.38 17.60
N LYS A 394 23.19 -1.03 18.54
CA LYS A 394 24.62 -1.39 18.53
C LYS A 394 25.04 -1.95 19.89
N ALA A 395 25.24 -3.26 19.97
CA ALA A 395 25.77 -3.98 21.13
C ALA A 395 27.19 -4.45 20.83
N LEU A 396 28.20 -3.69 21.27
CA LEU A 396 29.62 -3.94 20.94
C LEU A 396 30.40 -4.63 22.06
N GLY A 397 30.04 -4.41 23.32
CA GLY A 397 30.70 -5.07 24.44
C GLY A 397 30.27 -6.54 24.58
N ASN A 398 31.11 -7.37 25.22
CA ASN A 398 30.72 -8.73 25.58
C ASN A 398 29.54 -8.68 26.56
N ASP A 399 28.55 -9.55 26.36
CA ASP A 399 27.28 -9.60 27.12
C ASP A 399 26.48 -8.28 27.14
N SER A 400 26.78 -7.35 26.25
CA SER A 400 26.08 -6.07 26.14
C SER A 400 24.68 -6.22 25.55
N LYS A 401 23.74 -5.35 25.95
CA LYS A 401 22.34 -5.39 25.52
C LYS A 401 21.87 -4.02 25.04
N ALA A 402 21.65 -3.88 23.74
CA ALA A 402 21.06 -2.71 23.09
C ALA A 402 19.65 -3.09 22.61
N LEU A 403 18.63 -2.72 23.39
CA LEU A 403 17.25 -3.18 23.17
C LEU A 403 16.35 -2.10 22.55
N GLY A 404 16.61 -0.82 22.82
CA GLY A 404 15.87 0.29 22.19
C GLY A 404 16.32 0.56 20.77
N ASN A 405 15.48 1.20 19.97
CA ASN A 405 15.84 1.65 18.62
C ASN A 405 16.94 2.71 18.71
N GLY A 406 17.95 2.65 17.83
CA GLY A 406 19.11 3.54 17.84
C GLY A 406 20.06 3.41 19.05
N SER A 407 19.75 2.50 19.99
CA SER A 407 20.48 2.37 21.26
C SER A 407 21.90 1.83 21.08
N LYS A 408 22.82 2.25 21.97
CA LYS A 408 24.25 1.91 21.90
C LYS A 408 24.76 1.39 23.24
N ALA A 409 25.02 0.09 23.32
CA ALA A 409 25.64 -0.60 24.45
C ALA A 409 27.08 -0.98 24.09
N LEU A 410 28.07 -0.16 24.46
CA LEU A 410 29.46 -0.36 24.04
C LEU A 410 30.34 -1.02 25.11
N GLY A 411 30.06 -0.80 26.39
CA GLY A 411 30.83 -1.42 27.48
C GLY A 411 30.47 -2.90 27.70
N ASN A 412 31.40 -3.66 28.28
CA ASN A 412 31.15 -5.05 28.65
C ASN A 412 30.04 -5.13 29.71
N GLY A 413 29.04 -5.98 29.48
CA GLY A 413 27.85 -6.12 30.31
C GLY A 413 26.95 -4.89 30.37
N SER A 414 27.15 -3.89 29.49
CA SER A 414 26.35 -2.67 29.49
C SER A 414 24.94 -2.89 28.92
N LYS A 415 24.00 -2.04 29.32
CA LYS A 415 22.58 -2.19 29.02
C LYS A 415 21.97 -0.86 28.58
N ALA A 416 21.68 -0.72 27.29
CA ALA A 416 20.98 0.41 26.68
C ALA A 416 19.56 -0.05 26.28
N LEU A 417 18.55 0.25 27.10
CA LEU A 417 17.18 -0.23 26.91
C LEU A 417 16.22 0.82 26.33
N GLY A 418 16.44 2.11 26.61
CA GLY A 418 15.63 3.18 26.03
C GLY A 418 16.00 3.43 24.56
N ASN A 419 15.08 4.03 23.80
CA ASN A 419 15.37 4.51 22.45
C ASN A 419 16.47 5.58 22.50
N ASP A 420 17.40 5.52 21.56
CA ASP A 420 18.58 6.40 21.44
C ASP A 420 19.49 6.47 22.68
N SER A 421 19.30 5.54 23.63
CA SER A 421 20.06 5.47 24.87
C SER A 421 21.50 5.00 24.62
N LYS A 422 22.44 5.47 25.44
CA LYS A 422 23.88 5.19 25.31
C LYS A 422 24.47 4.69 26.63
N ALA A 423 24.81 3.42 26.68
CA ALA A 423 25.49 2.76 27.80
C ALA A 423 26.93 2.40 27.41
N LEU A 424 27.86 3.33 27.65
CA LEU A 424 29.24 3.23 27.15
C LEU A 424 30.20 2.61 28.17
N GLY A 425 29.99 2.84 29.47
CA GLY A 425 30.86 2.27 30.52
C GLY A 425 30.61 0.78 30.75
N ASN A 426 31.60 0.06 31.29
CA ASN A 426 31.45 -1.34 31.67
C ASN A 426 30.39 -1.48 32.76
N GLY A 427 29.42 -2.39 32.57
CA GLY A 427 28.28 -2.60 33.46
C GLY A 427 27.31 -1.42 33.58
N SER A 428 27.43 -0.40 32.73
CA SER A 428 26.56 0.77 32.74
C SER A 428 25.13 0.45 32.29
N LYS A 429 24.15 1.23 32.76
CA LYS A 429 22.72 1.03 32.48
C LYS A 429 22.06 2.35 32.05
N ALA A 430 21.66 2.45 30.80
CA ALA A 430 20.88 3.54 30.23
C ALA A 430 19.46 3.01 29.91
N LEU A 431 18.48 3.25 30.81
CA LEU A 431 17.13 2.68 30.68
C LEU A 431 16.11 3.67 30.10
N GLY A 432 16.27 4.98 30.35
CA GLY A 432 15.38 5.99 29.80
C GLY A 432 15.66 6.27 28.32
N ASN A 433 14.67 6.80 27.61
CA ASN A 433 14.88 7.30 26.24
C ASN A 433 15.89 8.46 26.27
N ASP A 434 16.77 8.54 25.26
CA ASP A 434 17.87 9.52 25.16
C ASP A 434 18.87 9.56 26.33
N SER A 435 18.79 8.57 27.24
CA SER A 435 19.62 8.53 28.44
C SER A 435 21.08 8.16 28.12
N LYS A 436 22.02 8.70 28.90
CA LYS A 436 23.47 8.51 28.69
C LYS A 436 24.15 8.06 29.98
N ALA A 437 24.56 6.79 30.03
CA ALA A 437 25.36 6.21 31.10
C ALA A 437 26.79 5.96 30.58
N LEU A 438 27.71 6.90 30.85
CA LEU A 438 29.06 6.86 30.29
C LEU A 438 30.09 6.27 31.24
N GLY A 439 29.94 6.49 32.56
CA GLY A 439 30.87 5.95 33.56
C GLY A 439 30.71 4.45 33.79
N ASN A 440 31.76 3.79 34.27
CA ASN A 440 31.71 2.39 34.65
C ASN A 440 30.71 2.20 35.81
N GLY A 441 29.80 1.23 35.68
CA GLY A 441 28.74 0.96 36.64
C GLY A 441 27.67 2.06 36.78
N SER A 442 27.71 3.11 35.94
CA SER A 442 26.77 4.24 35.99
C SER A 442 25.33 3.83 35.61
N LYS A 443 24.34 4.56 36.12
CA LYS A 443 22.91 4.30 35.89
C LYS A 443 22.16 5.57 35.51
N ALA A 444 21.72 5.66 34.26
CA ALA A 444 20.87 6.73 33.75
C ALA A 444 19.47 6.13 33.49
N LEU A 445 18.52 6.34 34.40
CA LEU A 445 17.21 5.66 34.36
C LEU A 445 16.07 6.58 33.90
N GLY A 446 16.16 7.89 34.11
CA GLY A 446 15.17 8.85 33.61
C GLY A 446 15.36 9.15 32.13
N ASN A 447 14.31 9.62 31.46
CA ASN A 447 14.40 10.09 30.08
C ASN A 447 15.32 11.32 30.00
N GLY A 448 16.19 11.41 29.00
CA GLY A 448 17.18 12.49 28.83
C GLY A 448 18.29 12.53 29.90
N SER A 449 18.27 11.62 30.88
CA SER A 449 19.19 11.64 32.03
C SER A 449 20.64 11.31 31.64
N LYS A 450 21.60 11.88 32.37
CA LYS A 450 23.05 11.76 32.09
C LYS A 450 23.81 11.36 33.35
N ALA A 451 24.32 10.13 33.38
CA ALA A 451 25.19 9.60 34.41
C ALA A 451 26.62 9.43 33.84
N LEU A 452 27.48 10.42 34.06
CA LEU A 452 28.81 10.47 33.44
C LEU A 452 29.93 9.93 34.33
N GLY A 453 29.84 10.12 35.65
CA GLY A 453 30.85 9.62 36.59
C GLY A 453 30.76 8.11 36.81
N ASN A 454 31.86 7.49 37.24
CA ASN A 454 31.88 6.09 37.64
C ASN A 454 30.95 5.87 38.85
N GLY A 455 30.12 4.83 38.83
CA GLY A 455 29.14 4.56 39.89
C GLY A 455 27.97 5.56 40.01
N SER A 456 27.94 6.61 39.18
CA SER A 456 26.94 7.69 39.25
C SER A 456 25.51 7.21 38.92
N LYS A 457 24.50 7.89 39.48
CA LYS A 457 23.09 7.54 39.33
C LYS A 457 22.26 8.78 38.99
N ALA A 458 21.75 8.85 37.77
CA ALA A 458 20.80 9.86 37.30
C ALA A 458 19.43 9.19 37.11
N LEU A 459 18.52 9.34 38.08
CA LEU A 459 17.23 8.62 38.08
C LEU A 459 16.05 9.49 37.64
N GLY A 460 16.09 10.81 37.87
CA GLY A 460 15.05 11.73 37.42
C GLY A 460 15.16 12.01 35.91
N ASN A 461 14.06 12.46 35.30
CA ASN A 461 14.08 12.95 33.91
C ASN A 461 14.99 14.17 33.80
N ASP A 462 15.78 14.23 32.73
CA ASP A 462 16.77 15.28 32.44
C ASP A 462 17.83 15.54 33.53
N SER A 463 17.91 14.64 34.51
CA SER A 463 18.85 14.71 35.63
C SER A 463 20.29 14.46 35.18
N LYS A 464 21.27 15.08 35.86
CA LYS A 464 22.69 15.03 35.52
C LYS A 464 23.52 14.66 36.74
N ALA A 465 24.09 13.46 36.74
CA ALA A 465 25.03 12.96 37.74
C ALA A 465 26.43 12.89 37.10
N LEU A 466 27.25 13.93 37.28
CA LEU A 466 28.55 14.07 36.60
C LEU A 466 29.72 13.55 37.43
N GLY A 467 29.69 13.73 38.76
CA GLY A 467 30.76 13.26 39.64
C GLY A 467 30.74 11.75 39.85
N ASN A 468 31.87 11.16 40.26
CA ASN A 468 31.94 9.76 40.67
C ASN A 468 31.04 9.53 41.89
N ASP A 469 30.29 8.42 41.88
CA ASP A 469 29.31 8.04 42.92
C ASP A 469 28.21 9.08 43.22
N SER A 470 28.07 10.10 42.37
CA SER A 470 27.04 11.14 42.49
C SER A 470 25.63 10.60 42.23
N LYS A 471 24.62 11.24 42.82
CA LYS A 471 23.21 10.82 42.74
C LYS A 471 22.30 12.00 42.43
N ALA A 472 21.76 12.05 41.22
CA ALA A 472 20.74 13.01 40.79
C ALA A 472 19.39 12.28 40.68
N LEU A 473 18.53 12.44 41.68
CA LEU A 473 17.31 11.65 41.86
C LEU A 473 16.03 12.41 41.48
N GLY A 474 16.02 13.74 41.63
CA GLY A 474 14.89 14.57 41.19
C GLY A 474 14.94 14.86 39.68
N ASN A 475 13.81 15.25 39.11
CA ASN A 475 13.75 15.75 37.73
C ASN A 475 14.57 17.04 37.61
N ASP A 476 15.28 17.22 36.50
CA ASP A 476 16.16 18.36 36.22
C ASP A 476 17.29 18.59 37.24
N SER A 477 17.50 17.64 38.16
CA SER A 477 18.49 17.75 39.23
C SER A 477 19.92 17.58 38.71
N LYS A 478 20.88 18.22 39.38
CA LYS A 478 22.29 18.24 38.96
C LYS A 478 23.21 17.92 40.14
N ALA A 479 23.82 16.75 40.13
CA ALA A 479 24.84 16.31 41.08
C ALA A 479 26.20 16.30 40.38
N LEU A 480 27.00 17.35 40.55
CA LEU A 480 28.24 17.56 39.80
C LEU A 480 29.50 17.13 40.56
N GLY A 481 29.53 17.28 41.88
CA GLY A 481 30.66 16.87 42.70
C GLY A 481 30.73 15.36 42.90
N ASN A 482 31.91 14.83 43.24
CA ASN A 482 32.07 13.42 43.63
C ASN A 482 31.27 13.15 44.91
N GLY A 483 30.55 12.03 44.99
CA GLY A 483 29.70 11.68 46.15
C GLY A 483 28.46 12.55 46.37
N SER A 484 28.26 13.60 45.55
CA SER A 484 27.18 14.58 45.71
C SER A 484 25.79 13.99 45.49
N LYS A 485 24.78 14.56 46.15
CA LYS A 485 23.38 14.07 46.13
C LYS A 485 22.40 15.22 45.88
N ALA A 486 21.78 15.24 44.70
CA ALA A 486 20.71 16.15 44.32
C ALA A 486 19.38 15.37 44.29
N LEU A 487 18.60 15.48 45.36
CA LEU A 487 17.43 14.65 45.63
C LEU A 487 16.10 15.33 45.24
N GLY A 488 15.99 16.64 45.39
CA GLY A 488 14.81 17.40 45.00
C GLY A 488 14.76 17.68 43.49
N ASN A 489 13.57 17.97 42.96
CA ASN A 489 13.43 18.46 41.59
C ASN A 489 14.16 19.81 41.44
N ASP A 490 14.80 20.07 40.30
CA ASP A 490 15.61 21.27 40.03
C ASP A 490 16.78 21.53 41.00
N SER A 491 17.10 20.56 41.87
CA SER A 491 18.15 20.72 42.88
C SER A 491 19.55 20.64 42.28
N LYS A 492 20.52 21.34 42.87
CA LYS A 492 21.92 21.41 42.39
C LYS A 492 22.90 21.14 43.53
N ALA A 493 23.59 20.02 43.49
CA ALA A 493 24.67 19.65 44.40
C ALA A 493 26.01 19.73 43.64
N LEU A 494 26.74 20.83 43.77
CA LEU A 494 27.96 21.10 42.98
C LEU A 494 29.24 20.68 43.69
N GLY A 495 29.31 20.84 45.02
CA GLY A 495 30.51 20.46 45.80
C GLY A 495 30.63 18.95 45.98
N ASN A 496 31.84 18.47 46.28
CA ASN A 496 32.06 17.08 46.67
C ASN A 496 31.29 16.75 47.95
N ASP A 497 30.66 15.58 48.01
CA ASP A 497 29.83 15.09 49.12
C ASP A 497 28.66 16.00 49.55
N SER A 498 28.35 17.02 48.74
CA SER A 498 27.27 17.97 48.98
C SER A 498 25.88 17.32 48.81
N LYS A 499 24.87 17.84 49.52
CA LYS A 499 23.50 17.29 49.56
C LYS A 499 22.47 18.40 49.35
N ALA A 500 21.79 18.39 48.22
CA ALA A 500 20.67 19.27 47.90
C ALA A 500 19.37 18.45 47.93
N LEU A 501 18.63 18.49 49.05
CA LEU A 501 17.48 17.62 49.29
C LEU A 501 16.15 18.26 48.89
N GLY A 502 15.97 19.55 49.11
CA GLY A 502 14.74 20.26 48.78
C GLY A 502 14.59 20.55 47.29
N ASN A 503 13.36 20.75 46.82
CA ASN A 503 13.09 21.20 45.44
C ASN A 503 13.72 22.58 45.20
N GLY A 504 14.44 22.76 44.10
CA GLY A 504 15.16 23.98 43.75
C GLY A 504 16.35 24.32 44.66
N SER A 505 16.73 23.43 45.60
CA SER A 505 17.83 23.68 46.53
C SER A 505 19.20 23.66 45.85
N LYS A 506 20.18 24.39 46.40
CA LYS A 506 21.54 24.52 45.84
C LYS A 506 22.59 24.32 46.93
N ALA A 507 23.36 23.24 46.86
CA ALA A 507 24.50 22.96 47.74
C ALA A 507 25.80 23.12 46.93
N LEU A 508 26.49 24.24 47.09
CA LEU A 508 27.64 24.61 46.24
C LEU A 508 29.00 24.26 46.87
N GLY A 509 29.13 24.35 48.20
CA GLY A 509 30.35 23.99 48.91
C GLY A 509 30.54 22.48 49.07
N ASN A 510 31.77 22.03 49.28
CA ASN A 510 32.07 20.65 49.66
C ASN A 510 31.41 20.32 51.02
N ASP A 511 30.86 19.12 51.18
CA ASP A 511 30.13 18.65 52.37
C ASP A 511 28.90 19.50 52.78
N SER A 512 28.48 20.44 51.93
CA SER A 512 27.36 21.34 52.22
C SER A 512 26.00 20.64 52.11
N LYS A 513 25.00 21.09 52.88
CA LYS A 513 23.67 20.47 52.99
C LYS A 513 22.57 21.54 52.86
N ALA A 514 21.86 21.55 51.74
CA ALA A 514 20.70 22.39 51.47
C ALA A 514 19.42 21.53 51.60
N LEU A 515 18.75 21.59 52.75
CA LEU A 515 17.70 20.64 53.12
C LEU A 515 16.28 21.13 52.75
N GLY A 516 16.02 22.43 52.87
CA GLY A 516 14.71 23.03 52.55
C GLY A 516 14.51 23.32 51.06
N ASN A 517 13.25 23.47 50.64
CA ASN A 517 12.92 23.94 49.28
C ASN A 517 13.54 25.32 49.02
N GLY A 518 14.19 25.50 47.87
CA GLY A 518 14.86 26.75 47.47
C GLY A 518 16.10 27.13 48.28
N SER A 519 16.49 26.33 49.29
CA SER A 519 17.63 26.62 50.18
C SER A 519 18.96 26.66 49.43
N LYS A 520 19.88 27.55 49.83
CA LYS A 520 21.21 27.69 49.21
C LYS A 520 22.33 27.62 50.25
N ALA A 521 23.18 26.60 50.17
CA ALA A 521 24.34 26.40 51.03
C ALA A 521 25.63 26.65 50.23
N PHE A 522 26.27 27.80 50.47
CA PHE A 522 27.40 28.28 49.64
C PHE A 522 28.77 27.83 50.16
N ALA A 523 28.96 27.76 51.47
CA ALA A 523 30.26 27.45 52.08
C ALA A 523 30.48 25.95 52.28
N ASN A 524 31.75 25.53 52.37
CA ASN A 524 32.08 24.15 52.73
C ASN A 524 31.54 23.82 54.14
N ASN A 525 31.10 22.57 54.38
CA ASN A 525 30.52 22.10 55.64
C ASN A 525 29.25 22.85 56.12
N SER A 526 28.64 23.70 55.30
CA SER A 526 27.46 24.47 55.70
C SER A 526 26.17 23.64 55.66
N LYS A 527 25.22 23.90 56.58
CA LYS A 527 23.89 23.25 56.62
C LYS A 527 22.81 24.33 56.68
N LEU A 528 21.82 24.26 55.78
CA LEU A 528 20.69 25.19 55.75
C LEU A 528 19.36 24.41 55.72
N GLU A 529 18.52 24.64 56.73
CA GLU A 529 17.28 23.89 56.96
C GLU A 529 16.00 24.62 56.49
N TYR A 530 15.96 25.96 56.49
CA TYR A 530 14.76 26.75 56.15
C TYR A 530 15.08 27.98 55.27
N VAL A 531 14.15 28.31 54.35
CA VAL A 531 14.06 29.61 53.68
C VAL A 531 12.81 30.29 54.22
N VAL A 532 12.97 31.36 55.00
CA VAL A 532 11.85 32.18 55.46
C VAL A 532 11.50 33.15 54.33
N ASN A 533 10.38 32.93 53.63
CA ASN A 533 9.79 33.93 52.74
C ASN A 533 8.95 34.89 53.59
N TYR A 534 9.31 36.17 53.59
CA TYR A 534 8.52 37.25 54.16
C TYR A 534 7.74 37.94 53.04
N LEU A 535 6.40 37.99 53.21
CA LEU A 535 5.41 38.90 52.60
C LEU A 535 5.27 38.83 51.05
N GLU A 536 4.09 38.75 50.45
CA GLU A 536 2.87 39.51 50.74
C GLU A 536 1.61 38.83 50.16
N TYR A 537 0.48 39.11 50.82
CA TYR A 537 -0.92 38.75 50.51
C TYR A 537 -1.33 39.19 49.07
N CYS A 538 -2.22 38.53 48.33
CA CYS A 538 -3.68 38.51 48.53
C CYS A 538 -4.38 37.63 47.45
N VAL A 539 -5.36 36.80 47.89
CA VAL A 539 -6.70 36.60 47.28
C VAL A 539 -6.75 35.79 45.94
N LEU A 540 -7.53 34.73 45.71
CA LEU A 540 -8.75 34.15 46.30
C LEU A 540 -8.85 32.64 45.95
N TRP A 541 -9.60 31.90 46.76
CA TRP A 541 -9.80 30.44 46.81
C TRP A 541 -10.67 29.81 45.71
N ARG A 542 -10.39 28.53 45.37
CA ARG A 542 -11.25 27.32 45.63
C ARG A 542 -10.60 26.04 45.05
N LYS A 543 -10.23 25.06 45.90
CA LYS A 543 -10.92 23.77 46.23
C LYS A 543 -11.01 22.82 45.02
N VAL A 544 -10.54 21.56 45.03
CA VAL A 544 -10.91 20.43 45.93
C VAL A 544 -9.81 19.33 45.97
N ARG A 545 -9.82 18.55 47.07
CA ARG A 545 -8.91 17.48 47.52
C ARG A 545 -9.04 16.13 46.80
N TRP A 546 -7.93 15.39 46.89
CA TRP A 546 -7.66 13.95 46.77
C TRP A 546 -8.63 13.01 47.52
N PRO A 547 -8.56 11.70 47.27
CA PRO A 547 -7.86 10.83 48.23
C PRO A 547 -7.00 9.69 47.60
N LYS A 548 -6.00 9.22 48.38
CA LYS A 548 -5.35 7.88 48.30
C LYS A 548 -6.11 6.94 49.29
N PRO A 549 -5.78 5.65 49.59
CA PRO A 549 -4.95 4.57 49.00
C PRO A 549 -5.64 3.14 49.02
N GLY A 550 -4.95 2.03 48.63
CA GLY A 550 -5.14 0.69 49.27
C GLY A 550 -5.59 -0.55 48.46
N SER A 551 -4.64 -1.48 48.25
CA SER A 551 -4.66 -2.99 48.28
C SER A 551 -5.81 -3.90 47.75
N LEU A 552 -5.35 -4.83 46.89
CA LEU A 552 -5.66 -6.29 46.72
C LEU A 552 -6.78 -6.77 45.76
N SER A 553 -6.41 -7.83 45.02
CA SER A 553 -6.93 -8.44 43.78
C SER A 553 -8.27 -9.21 43.87
N PRO A 554 -8.96 -9.46 42.74
CA PRO A 554 -8.79 -10.75 42.03
C PRO A 554 -8.89 -10.67 40.48
N LEU A 555 -8.32 -11.71 39.84
CA LEU A 555 -8.55 -12.23 38.48
C LEU A 555 -9.36 -11.38 37.48
N TYR A 556 -8.70 -10.98 36.39
CA TYR A 556 -9.30 -11.15 35.07
C TYR A 556 -8.40 -12.10 34.27
N ALA A 557 -9.01 -13.20 33.85
CA ALA A 557 -8.44 -14.13 32.90
C ALA A 557 -7.97 -13.36 31.67
N ILE A 558 -6.67 -13.42 31.38
CA ILE A 558 -6.25 -13.32 29.99
C ILE A 558 -6.73 -14.64 29.39
N CYS A 559 -7.89 -14.61 28.74
CA CYS A 559 -8.12 -15.51 27.63
C CYS A 559 -6.91 -15.33 26.71
N VAL A 560 -6.02 -16.32 26.73
CA VAL A 560 -5.25 -16.62 25.53
C VAL A 560 -6.29 -17.17 24.57
N GLU A 561 -7.00 -16.26 23.91
CA GLU A 561 -7.55 -16.59 22.62
C GLU A 561 -6.31 -16.78 21.75
N THR A 562 -5.94 -18.04 21.56
CA THR A 562 -5.30 -18.42 20.31
C THR A 562 -6.32 -18.12 19.22
N GLU A 563 -6.45 -16.84 18.85
CA GLU A 563 -6.94 -16.51 17.53
C GLU A 563 -5.99 -17.24 16.60
N ARG A 564 -6.53 -18.27 15.94
CA ARG A 564 -6.00 -18.68 14.67
C ARG A 564 -5.85 -17.39 13.88
N LEU A 565 -4.60 -17.00 13.57
CA LEU A 565 -4.35 -16.10 12.46
C LEU A 565 -4.81 -16.83 11.19
N GLU A 566 -6.11 -16.80 10.95
CA GLU A 566 -6.69 -16.84 9.62
C GLU A 566 -6.24 -15.53 8.98
N PHE A 567 -5.37 -15.63 7.96
CA PHE A 567 -5.02 -14.43 7.20
C PHE A 567 -6.27 -14.09 6.38
N GLU A 568 -7.11 -13.19 6.87
CA GLU A 568 -8.22 -12.68 6.07
C GLU A 568 -7.70 -12.17 4.72
N ASN A 569 -8.43 -12.43 3.65
CA ASN A 569 -8.09 -11.85 2.36
C ASN A 569 -8.55 -10.38 2.38
N PRO A 570 -7.63 -9.39 2.49
CA PRO A 570 -7.95 -8.03 2.92
C PRO A 570 -8.80 -7.25 1.91
N VAL A 571 -8.96 -7.77 0.69
CA VAL A 571 -9.70 -7.12 -0.39
C VAL A 571 -10.98 -7.86 -0.79
N LYS A 572 -11.25 -9.05 -0.24
CA LYS A 572 -12.35 -9.94 -0.71
C LYS A 572 -13.73 -9.27 -0.69
N ASP A 573 -13.96 -8.35 0.26
CA ASP A 573 -15.23 -7.69 0.48
C ASP A 573 -15.37 -6.40 -0.35
N THR A 574 -14.25 -5.83 -0.80
CA THR A 574 -14.23 -4.52 -1.48
C THR A 574 -13.86 -4.62 -2.96
N ILE A 575 -13.10 -5.65 -3.36
CA ILE A 575 -12.54 -5.70 -4.72
C ILE A 575 -13.60 -5.98 -5.79
N VAL A 576 -13.45 -5.30 -6.93
CA VAL A 576 -14.16 -5.58 -8.18
C VAL A 576 -13.18 -5.94 -9.30
N VAL A 577 -13.65 -6.78 -10.22
CA VAL A 577 -12.92 -7.15 -11.44
C VAL A 577 -13.77 -6.87 -12.66
N ASN A 578 -13.16 -6.43 -13.77
CA ASN A 578 -13.84 -6.28 -15.06
C ASN A 578 -14.09 -7.64 -15.73
N ASP A 579 -14.51 -7.61 -17.00
CA ASP A 579 -14.88 -8.76 -17.84
C ASP A 579 -13.80 -9.22 -18.82
N ARG A 580 -12.55 -8.74 -18.69
CA ARG A 580 -11.45 -9.05 -19.62
C ARG A 580 -10.51 -10.12 -19.09
N TRP A 581 -11.07 -11.30 -18.84
CA TRP A 581 -10.37 -12.44 -18.25
C TRP A 581 -10.07 -13.58 -19.21
N GLY A 582 -10.39 -13.42 -20.50
CA GLY A 582 -10.11 -14.36 -21.58
C GLY A 582 -10.92 -14.04 -22.83
N SER A 583 -10.53 -14.58 -23.99
CA SER A 583 -11.04 -14.13 -25.30
C SER A 583 -12.56 -14.18 -25.49
N ASP A 584 -13.25 -15.07 -24.77
CA ASP A 584 -14.70 -15.29 -24.88
C ASP A 584 -15.46 -14.73 -23.65
N ILE A 585 -14.80 -13.92 -22.81
CA ILE A 585 -15.33 -13.43 -21.52
C ILE A 585 -15.93 -12.01 -21.57
N PRO A 586 -15.41 -11.04 -22.36
CA PRO A 586 -15.98 -9.71 -22.41
C PRO A 586 -17.48 -9.70 -22.71
N GLY A 587 -18.24 -8.91 -21.95
CA GLY A 587 -19.70 -8.84 -22.00
C GLY A 587 -20.43 -9.91 -21.20
N HIS A 588 -19.74 -10.92 -20.66
CA HIS A 588 -20.38 -12.09 -20.04
C HIS A 588 -20.14 -12.19 -18.52
N HIS A 589 -18.89 -12.12 -18.06
CA HIS A 589 -18.50 -12.45 -16.68
C HIS A 589 -17.73 -11.33 -15.98
N GLY A 590 -17.43 -11.49 -14.69
CA GLY A 590 -16.71 -10.49 -13.88
C GLY A 590 -17.66 -9.67 -13.01
N SER A 591 -17.16 -8.74 -12.19
CA SER A 591 -18.02 -7.91 -11.34
C SER A 591 -18.81 -6.86 -12.14
N TYR A 592 -18.24 -6.40 -13.25
CA TYR A 592 -18.87 -5.43 -14.16
C TYR A 592 -18.36 -5.62 -15.59
N ILE A 593 -19.15 -5.18 -16.56
CA ILE A 593 -18.85 -5.24 -17.99
C ILE A 593 -18.06 -4.00 -18.42
N THR A 594 -16.95 -4.19 -19.12
CA THR A 594 -16.26 -3.10 -19.84
C THR A 594 -16.43 -3.20 -21.34
N GLY A 595 -16.81 -4.37 -21.87
CA GLY A 595 -16.98 -4.58 -23.30
C GLY A 595 -15.74 -4.22 -24.09
N THR A 596 -15.91 -3.60 -25.26
CA THR A 596 -14.80 -3.15 -26.11
C THR A 596 -14.17 -1.87 -25.59
N ASP A 597 -13.04 -1.47 -26.18
CA ASP A 597 -12.51 -0.14 -25.94
C ASP A 597 -13.58 0.91 -26.27
N ARG A 598 -13.64 1.89 -25.39
CA ARG A 598 -14.62 2.96 -25.44
C ARG A 598 -16.10 2.52 -25.44
N PHE A 599 -16.39 1.45 -24.72
CA PHE A 599 -17.73 0.86 -24.69
C PHE A 599 -18.83 1.83 -24.27
N MET A 600 -19.90 1.81 -25.05
CA MET A 600 -21.13 2.56 -24.79
C MET A 600 -22.30 1.69 -25.29
N PRO A 601 -23.17 1.17 -24.41
CA PRO A 601 -24.15 0.15 -24.80
C PRO A 601 -25.30 0.68 -25.66
N GLY A 602 -25.50 2.01 -25.71
CA GLY A 602 -26.62 2.62 -26.43
C GLY A 602 -28.00 2.37 -25.79
N LYS A 603 -28.05 1.59 -24.70
CA LYS A 603 -29.25 1.27 -23.93
C LYS A 603 -28.90 0.96 -22.48
N LEU A 604 -29.90 0.99 -21.59
CA LEU A 604 -29.76 0.54 -20.21
C LEU A 604 -29.41 -0.96 -20.18
N LEU A 605 -28.37 -1.32 -19.42
CA LEU A 605 -27.97 -2.70 -19.18
C LEU A 605 -28.46 -3.20 -17.83
N LYS A 606 -28.73 -4.51 -17.74
CA LYS A 606 -29.08 -5.16 -16.47
C LYS A 606 -27.87 -5.36 -15.55
N ARG A 607 -26.70 -5.66 -16.11
CA ARG A 607 -25.47 -5.80 -15.34
C ARG A 607 -24.78 -4.45 -15.25
N LYS A 608 -24.09 -4.23 -14.14
CA LYS A 608 -23.21 -3.07 -13.98
C LYS A 608 -22.15 -3.08 -15.07
N TRP A 609 -21.82 -1.90 -15.57
CA TRP A 609 -20.81 -1.72 -16.61
C TRP A 609 -19.99 -0.45 -16.37
N GLU A 610 -18.85 -0.36 -17.03
CA GLU A 610 -17.93 0.78 -16.96
C GLU A 610 -17.47 1.17 -18.37
N SER A 611 -17.56 2.46 -18.69
CA SER A 611 -17.02 3.05 -19.91
C SER A 611 -15.60 3.53 -19.64
N CYS A 612 -14.62 2.82 -20.19
CA CYS A 612 -13.23 3.24 -20.16
C CYS A 612 -12.94 4.15 -21.36
N MET A 613 -12.65 5.42 -21.09
CA MET A 613 -12.39 6.48 -22.08
C MET A 613 -10.98 7.02 -21.95
N THR A 614 -10.48 7.69 -22.98
CA THR A 614 -9.24 8.49 -22.92
C THR A 614 -9.53 9.96 -23.13
N LEU A 615 -8.80 10.82 -22.44
CA LEU A 615 -8.85 12.26 -22.67
C LEU A 615 -8.14 12.63 -24.00
N ASP A 616 -7.06 11.95 -24.34
CA ASP A 616 -6.48 11.96 -25.70
C ASP A 616 -7.32 11.08 -26.63
N LYS A 617 -7.92 11.66 -27.67
CA LYS A 617 -8.77 10.97 -28.65
C LYS A 617 -8.05 9.84 -29.40
N GLN A 618 -6.72 9.78 -29.37
CA GLN A 618 -5.93 8.84 -30.18
C GLN A 618 -5.17 7.77 -29.38
N SER A 619 -4.82 7.98 -28.11
CA SER A 619 -3.98 7.05 -27.35
C SER A 619 -4.32 7.02 -25.86
N TRP A 620 -4.00 5.90 -25.20
CA TRP A 620 -4.02 5.78 -23.74
C TRP A 620 -2.74 6.35 -23.12
N GLY A 621 -1.58 6.02 -23.70
CA GLY A 621 -0.27 6.56 -23.30
C GLY A 621 -0.04 8.01 -23.73
N PHE A 622 0.99 8.64 -23.15
CA PHE A 622 1.37 10.00 -23.52
C PHE A 622 1.93 10.09 -24.95
N ARG A 623 1.49 11.09 -25.71
CA ARG A 623 2.04 11.43 -27.02
C ARG A 623 2.64 12.83 -27.03
N ARG A 624 3.92 12.94 -27.37
CA ARG A 624 4.63 14.22 -27.47
C ARG A 624 4.14 15.11 -28.61
N ASN A 625 3.45 14.54 -29.59
CA ASN A 625 2.90 15.23 -30.75
C ASN A 625 1.40 15.53 -30.62
N ILE A 626 0.83 15.43 -29.41
CA ILE A 626 -0.57 15.73 -29.15
C ILE A 626 -0.90 17.18 -29.51
N LYS A 627 -2.01 17.39 -30.22
CA LYS A 627 -2.57 18.71 -30.49
C LYS A 627 -3.73 18.97 -29.54
N SER A 628 -4.04 20.23 -29.27
CA SER A 628 -5.22 20.58 -28.46
C SER A 628 -6.53 20.02 -29.03
N SER A 629 -6.64 19.91 -30.36
CA SER A 629 -7.78 19.27 -31.05
C SER A 629 -7.90 17.77 -30.80
N ASP A 630 -6.81 17.11 -30.42
CA ASP A 630 -6.78 15.69 -30.09
C ASP A 630 -7.22 15.43 -28.65
N VAL A 631 -7.45 16.46 -27.84
CA VAL A 631 -7.90 16.32 -26.45
C VAL A 631 -9.41 16.55 -26.42
N LEU A 632 -10.15 15.67 -25.72
CA LEU A 632 -11.57 15.89 -25.46
C LEU A 632 -11.75 17.22 -24.70
N THR A 633 -12.72 17.99 -25.14
CA THR A 633 -13.19 19.18 -24.45
C THR A 633 -13.97 18.80 -23.20
N THR A 634 -14.10 19.73 -22.25
CA THR A 634 -14.92 19.54 -21.05
C THR A 634 -16.36 19.17 -21.43
N LYS A 635 -16.98 19.86 -22.40
CA LYS A 635 -18.33 19.52 -22.91
C LYS A 635 -18.43 18.09 -23.44
N GLU A 636 -17.44 17.61 -24.21
CA GLU A 636 -17.43 16.23 -24.71
C GLU A 636 -17.37 15.23 -23.55
N VAL A 637 -16.52 15.45 -22.54
CA VAL A 637 -16.43 14.55 -21.38
C VAL A 637 -17.71 14.57 -20.55
N LEU A 638 -18.30 15.74 -20.29
CA LEU A 638 -19.57 15.85 -19.56
C LEU A 638 -20.73 15.20 -20.32
N THR A 639 -20.73 15.27 -21.65
CA THR A 639 -21.69 14.56 -22.51
C THR A 639 -21.56 13.05 -22.35
N ILE A 640 -20.34 12.52 -22.35
CA ILE A 640 -20.09 11.09 -22.13
C ILE A 640 -20.53 10.69 -20.72
N MET A 641 -20.16 11.48 -19.71
CA MET A 641 -20.57 11.24 -18.32
C MET A 641 -22.09 11.15 -18.19
N ALA A 642 -22.84 12.13 -18.71
CA ALA A 642 -24.30 12.14 -18.63
C ALA A 642 -24.93 10.87 -19.26
N LYS A 643 -24.42 10.43 -20.41
CA LYS A 643 -24.86 9.20 -21.10
C LYS A 643 -24.57 7.95 -20.28
N VAL A 644 -23.34 7.83 -19.78
CA VAL A 644 -22.88 6.69 -18.99
C VAL A 644 -23.72 6.54 -17.73
N LEU A 645 -23.93 7.63 -16.98
CA LEU A 645 -24.71 7.62 -15.74
C LEU A 645 -26.18 7.27 -15.99
N ALA A 646 -26.78 7.87 -17.03
CA ALA A 646 -28.18 7.61 -17.37
C ALA A 646 -28.43 6.15 -17.75
N TRP A 647 -27.46 5.47 -18.37
CA TRP A 647 -27.50 4.03 -18.66
C TRP A 647 -26.91 3.15 -17.54
N GLY A 648 -26.61 3.71 -16.37
CA GLY A 648 -26.25 2.98 -15.16
C GLY A 648 -24.77 2.58 -15.06
N GLY A 649 -23.92 3.10 -15.93
CA GLY A 649 -22.50 2.78 -15.96
C GLY A 649 -21.65 3.63 -15.00
N ASN A 650 -20.38 3.24 -14.87
CA ASN A 650 -19.31 4.08 -14.35
C ASN A 650 -18.48 4.66 -15.50
N LEU A 651 -17.92 5.86 -15.33
CA LEU A 651 -16.94 6.44 -16.26
C LEU A 651 -15.55 6.34 -15.66
N LEU A 652 -14.62 5.69 -16.38
CA LEU A 652 -13.21 5.62 -16.04
C LEU A 652 -12.41 6.39 -17.10
N LEU A 653 -11.92 7.58 -16.74
CA LEU A 653 -11.29 8.52 -17.69
C LEU A 653 -9.76 8.45 -17.60
N ASN A 654 -9.13 8.05 -18.70
CA ASN A 654 -7.70 7.90 -18.80
C ASN A 654 -6.94 9.18 -19.14
N ILE A 655 -5.80 9.35 -18.47
CA ILE A 655 -4.72 10.27 -18.84
C ILE A 655 -3.39 9.52 -19.00
N GLY A 656 -2.50 10.05 -19.84
CA GLY A 656 -1.14 9.53 -20.02
C GLY A 656 -0.09 10.55 -19.55
N PRO A 657 0.62 10.31 -18.43
CA PRO A 657 1.76 11.11 -18.01
C PRO A 657 3.00 10.87 -18.89
N ASP A 658 3.87 11.88 -18.97
CA ASP A 658 5.16 11.73 -19.64
C ASP A 658 6.13 10.84 -18.84
N HIS A 659 7.26 10.44 -19.41
CA HIS A 659 8.26 9.59 -18.74
C HIS A 659 8.92 10.20 -17.48
N LEU A 660 8.79 11.50 -17.26
CA LEU A 660 9.29 12.18 -16.06
C LEU A 660 8.24 12.16 -14.94
N GLY A 661 6.97 11.87 -15.27
CA GLY A 661 5.86 11.81 -14.33
C GLY A 661 4.95 13.04 -14.35
N ASN A 662 5.13 13.93 -15.32
CA ASN A 662 4.30 15.13 -15.44
C ASN A 662 2.98 14.81 -16.14
N ILE A 663 1.89 15.36 -15.61
CA ILE A 663 0.60 15.43 -16.31
C ILE A 663 0.66 16.63 -17.26
N SER A 664 0.30 16.44 -18.53
CA SER A 664 0.24 17.54 -19.48
C SER A 664 -0.69 18.65 -18.97
N PRO A 665 -0.33 19.94 -19.04
CA PRO A 665 -1.15 21.03 -18.52
C PRO A 665 -2.59 21.04 -19.05
N ILE A 666 -2.79 20.67 -20.32
CA ILE A 666 -4.15 20.57 -20.88
C ILE A 666 -4.96 19.43 -20.26
N PHE A 667 -4.33 18.35 -19.82
CA PHE A 667 -5.03 17.28 -19.10
C PHE A 667 -5.40 17.73 -17.69
N GLU A 668 -4.48 18.38 -16.97
CA GLU A 668 -4.77 18.91 -15.64
C GLU A 668 -5.89 19.96 -15.68
N GLU A 669 -5.86 20.88 -16.65
CA GLU A 669 -6.93 21.88 -16.87
C GLU A 669 -8.29 21.19 -17.03
N ARG A 670 -8.39 20.19 -17.93
CA ARG A 670 -9.63 19.45 -18.17
C ARG A 670 -10.11 18.72 -16.93
N LEU A 671 -9.21 18.05 -16.21
CA LEU A 671 -9.55 17.33 -14.99
C LEU A 671 -10.11 18.27 -13.92
N ARG A 672 -9.48 19.43 -13.72
CA ARG A 672 -9.95 20.44 -12.77
C ARG A 672 -11.29 21.03 -13.19
N ASP A 673 -11.46 21.36 -14.47
CA ASP A 673 -12.73 21.87 -15.00
C ASP A 673 -13.88 20.87 -14.79
N ILE A 674 -13.66 19.60 -15.13
CA ILE A 674 -14.61 18.51 -14.86
C ILE A 674 -14.91 18.44 -13.36
N GLY A 675 -13.89 18.52 -12.51
CA GLY A 675 -14.06 18.49 -11.07
C GLY A 675 -14.90 19.61 -10.50
N THR A 676 -14.80 20.83 -11.05
CA THR A 676 -15.69 21.92 -10.64
C THR A 676 -17.17 21.58 -10.92
N PHE A 677 -17.45 20.97 -12.08
CA PHE A 677 -18.80 20.52 -12.42
C PHE A 677 -19.24 19.35 -11.53
N VAL A 678 -18.37 18.36 -11.31
CA VAL A 678 -18.66 17.19 -10.47
C VAL A 678 -19.00 17.62 -9.04
N GLU A 679 -18.23 18.52 -8.44
CA GLU A 679 -18.48 18.98 -7.08
C GLU A 679 -19.82 19.75 -6.96
N ALA A 680 -20.12 20.62 -7.93
CA ALA A 680 -21.37 21.38 -7.96
C ALA A 680 -22.62 20.49 -8.17
N ASN A 681 -22.46 19.35 -8.84
CA ASN A 681 -23.56 18.48 -9.25
C ASN A 681 -23.47 17.07 -8.64
N LYS A 682 -22.67 16.88 -7.59
CA LYS A 682 -22.38 15.57 -6.98
C LYS A 682 -23.60 14.77 -6.56
N GLU A 683 -24.69 15.46 -6.19
CA GLU A 683 -25.99 14.86 -5.85
C GLU A 683 -26.65 14.14 -7.04
N ALA A 684 -26.44 14.64 -8.26
CA ALA A 684 -26.99 14.05 -9.49
C ALA A 684 -26.07 12.98 -10.12
N ILE A 685 -24.85 12.84 -9.61
CA ILE A 685 -23.83 11.92 -10.12
C ILE A 685 -23.73 10.72 -9.18
N PHE A 686 -23.22 10.94 -7.96
CA PHE A 686 -22.91 9.84 -7.04
C PHE A 686 -24.17 9.29 -6.38
N ASP A 687 -24.17 7.98 -6.18
CA ASP A 687 -25.26 7.26 -5.52
C ASP A 687 -26.62 7.53 -6.22
N THR A 688 -26.59 7.66 -7.55
CA THR A 688 -27.78 7.75 -8.39
C THR A 688 -28.02 6.45 -9.13
N LYS A 689 -29.26 6.23 -9.57
CA LYS A 689 -29.64 5.16 -10.48
C LYS A 689 -30.26 5.74 -11.75
N PRO A 690 -30.24 4.99 -12.86
CA PRO A 690 -31.04 5.29 -14.03
C PRO A 690 -32.48 5.61 -13.64
N TRP A 691 -33.03 6.69 -14.18
CA TRP A 691 -34.47 6.93 -14.09
C TRP A 691 -35.20 6.01 -15.07
N ILE A 692 -36.51 5.76 -14.89
CA ILE A 692 -37.31 4.94 -15.81
C ILE A 692 -37.21 5.39 -17.28
N PHE A 693 -36.93 6.68 -17.51
CA PHE A 693 -36.54 7.22 -18.80
C PHE A 693 -35.10 7.72 -18.75
N GLN A 694 -34.23 7.28 -19.66
CA GLN A 694 -32.81 7.64 -19.62
C GLN A 694 -32.51 8.97 -20.33
N ASN A 695 -33.26 9.31 -21.38
CA ASN A 695 -33.11 10.55 -22.13
C ASN A 695 -34.38 10.89 -22.91
N GLU A 696 -34.52 12.16 -23.31
CA GLU A 696 -35.54 12.58 -24.29
C GLU A 696 -34.95 13.05 -25.62
N SER A 697 -33.66 13.38 -25.63
CA SER A 697 -32.89 13.80 -26.80
C SER A 697 -31.42 13.43 -26.60
N ASP A 698 -30.56 13.76 -27.56
CA ASP A 698 -29.10 13.62 -27.40
C ASP A 698 -28.51 14.66 -26.43
N THR A 699 -29.26 15.70 -26.08
CA THR A 699 -28.80 16.83 -25.25
C THR A 699 -29.42 16.87 -23.85
N ILE A 700 -30.37 15.98 -23.55
CA ILE A 700 -31.07 15.93 -22.26
C ILE A 700 -31.09 14.50 -21.73
N TRP A 701 -30.36 14.26 -20.65
CA TRP A 701 -30.15 12.95 -20.03
C TRP A 701 -30.57 12.94 -18.57
N TYR A 702 -30.98 11.78 -18.06
CA TYR A 702 -31.61 11.67 -16.76
C TYR A 702 -30.93 10.65 -15.83
N THR A 703 -30.72 11.07 -14.59
CA THR A 703 -30.48 10.17 -13.45
C THR A 703 -31.53 10.43 -12.38
N SER A 704 -31.54 9.62 -11.32
CA SER A 704 -32.52 9.77 -10.24
C SER A 704 -32.04 9.22 -8.91
N LYS A 705 -32.69 9.67 -7.84
CA LYS A 705 -32.65 9.07 -6.51
C LYS A 705 -34.06 8.78 -6.02
N THR A 706 -34.19 7.72 -5.23
CA THR A 706 -35.43 7.28 -4.58
C THR A 706 -35.09 6.70 -3.21
N ASP A 707 -36.07 6.52 -2.33
CA ASP A 707 -35.91 5.66 -1.16
C ASP A 707 -35.90 4.19 -1.64
N ASP A 708 -34.76 3.52 -1.49
CA ASP A 708 -34.51 2.15 -1.97
C ASP A 708 -35.45 1.11 -1.33
N LEU A 709 -36.05 1.40 -0.17
CA LEU A 709 -37.00 0.50 0.50
C LEU A 709 -38.33 0.34 -0.25
N LEU A 710 -38.59 1.16 -1.28
CA LEU A 710 -39.92 1.30 -1.89
C LEU A 710 -40.07 0.76 -3.32
N THR A 711 -38.98 0.41 -4.02
CA THR A 711 -39.02 0.30 -5.50
C THR A 711 -38.88 -1.11 -6.06
N GLY A 712 -38.28 -2.06 -5.34
CA GLY A 712 -38.18 -3.48 -5.73
C GLY A 712 -37.52 -3.76 -7.10
N ASN A 713 -36.96 -2.74 -7.75
CA ASN A 713 -36.31 -2.79 -9.06
C ASN A 713 -34.87 -2.33 -8.88
N GLU A 714 -33.93 -3.25 -9.13
CA GLU A 714 -32.50 -3.02 -8.93
C GLU A 714 -31.84 -2.20 -10.05
N TYR A 715 -32.50 -2.05 -11.21
CA TYR A 715 -31.87 -1.51 -12.43
C TYR A 715 -32.17 -0.03 -12.69
N PHE A 716 -33.36 0.43 -12.33
CA PHE A 716 -33.78 1.82 -12.52
C PHE A 716 -34.82 2.22 -11.47
N ASN A 717 -34.90 3.52 -11.18
CA ASN A 717 -35.91 4.05 -10.28
C ASN A 717 -37.23 4.33 -11.03
N PRO A 718 -38.37 3.80 -10.55
CA PRO A 718 -39.68 4.21 -11.04
C PRO A 718 -39.93 5.69 -10.68
N GLN A 719 -40.83 6.34 -11.41
CA GLN A 719 -41.30 7.67 -11.04
C GLN A 719 -42.43 7.59 -10.01
N ILE A 720 -42.15 8.01 -8.77
CA ILE A 720 -43.11 8.09 -7.67
C ILE A 720 -43.15 9.53 -7.16
N GLU A 721 -44.33 10.15 -7.20
CA GLU A 721 -44.56 11.51 -6.72
C GLU A 721 -44.19 11.65 -5.24
N GLY A 722 -43.39 12.68 -4.93
CA GLY A 722 -42.92 12.97 -3.57
C GLY A 722 -41.77 12.09 -3.08
N ILE A 723 -41.34 11.10 -3.85
CA ILE A 723 -40.30 10.13 -3.45
C ILE A 723 -39.14 10.14 -4.44
N THR A 724 -39.42 9.99 -5.74
CA THR A 724 -38.38 9.99 -6.78
C THR A 724 -37.98 11.41 -7.11
N THR A 725 -36.70 11.72 -6.90
CA THR A 725 -36.05 12.93 -7.39
C THR A 725 -35.39 12.63 -8.73
N VAL A 726 -35.69 13.44 -9.75
CA VAL A 726 -35.10 13.30 -11.09
C VAL A 726 -34.07 14.40 -11.32
N TYR A 727 -32.94 14.05 -11.90
CA TYR A 727 -31.89 14.99 -12.29
C TYR A 727 -31.78 15.03 -13.81
N ALA A 728 -31.98 16.21 -14.40
CA ALA A 728 -31.90 16.42 -15.84
C ALA A 728 -30.57 17.12 -16.19
N PHE A 729 -29.67 16.40 -16.84
CA PHE A 729 -28.44 16.93 -17.41
C PHE A 729 -28.74 17.60 -18.75
N LEU A 730 -28.53 18.91 -18.83
CA LEU A 730 -28.72 19.70 -20.05
C LEU A 730 -27.35 20.02 -20.64
N LEU A 731 -27.08 19.44 -21.81
CA LEU A 731 -25.83 19.60 -22.55
C LEU A 731 -25.90 20.75 -23.56
N GLU A 732 -27.13 21.17 -23.88
CA GLU A 732 -27.44 22.36 -24.68
C GLU A 732 -28.69 23.02 -24.10
N PHE A 733 -28.65 24.33 -23.89
CA PHE A 733 -29.72 25.06 -23.25
C PHE A 733 -29.71 26.54 -23.64
N GLU A 734 -30.90 27.13 -23.73
CA GLU A 734 -31.12 28.56 -23.98
C GLU A 734 -31.87 29.18 -22.78
N ASP A 735 -32.75 30.17 -23.02
CA ASP A 735 -33.55 30.83 -21.98
C ASP A 735 -34.70 29.95 -21.46
N SER A 736 -35.00 28.83 -22.13
CA SER A 736 -35.96 27.84 -21.64
C SER A 736 -35.67 26.45 -22.19
N VAL A 737 -36.11 25.42 -21.46
CA VAL A 737 -36.00 24.02 -21.86
C VAL A 737 -37.35 23.33 -21.71
N ALA A 738 -37.76 22.60 -22.74
CA ALA A 738 -38.92 21.73 -22.70
C ALA A 738 -38.49 20.34 -22.21
N LEU A 739 -39.14 19.82 -21.16
CA LEU A 739 -38.87 18.49 -20.61
C LEU A 739 -40.11 17.62 -20.81
N ARG A 740 -40.13 16.85 -21.90
CA ARG A 740 -41.37 16.18 -22.38
C ARG A 740 -41.74 14.96 -21.57
N LEU A 741 -40.76 14.33 -20.93
CA LEU A 741 -40.95 13.12 -20.12
C LEU A 741 -41.36 13.43 -18.68
N ILE A 742 -41.21 14.68 -18.25
CA ILE A 742 -41.58 15.14 -16.91
C ILE A 742 -43.03 15.60 -16.90
N LYS A 743 -43.85 14.97 -16.05
CA LYS A 743 -45.25 15.35 -15.82
C LYS A 743 -45.34 16.25 -14.58
N PRO A 744 -45.78 17.52 -14.71
CA PRO A 744 -45.83 18.42 -13.58
C PRO A 744 -46.98 18.12 -12.63
N THR A 745 -46.78 18.43 -11.35
CA THR A 745 -47.81 18.54 -10.31
C THR A 745 -47.94 20.00 -9.90
N ASP A 746 -48.95 20.34 -9.11
CA ASP A 746 -49.10 21.68 -8.56
C ASP A 746 -47.95 22.04 -7.59
N ASN A 747 -47.27 21.04 -7.03
CA ASN A 747 -46.17 21.17 -6.08
C ASN A 747 -44.79 20.87 -6.69
N ILE A 748 -44.69 20.80 -8.04
CA ILE A 748 -43.43 20.54 -8.71
C ILE A 748 -42.41 21.61 -8.36
N LYS A 749 -41.20 21.19 -8.04
CA LYS A 749 -40.10 22.10 -7.72
C LYS A 749 -38.90 21.76 -8.57
N VAL A 750 -38.40 22.77 -9.28
CA VAL A 750 -37.21 22.64 -10.13
C VAL A 750 -36.13 23.57 -9.59
N THR A 751 -34.97 23.01 -9.24
CA THR A 751 -33.83 23.74 -8.69
C THR A 751 -32.63 23.55 -9.61
N LEU A 752 -31.87 24.61 -9.86
CA LEU A 752 -30.59 24.53 -10.57
C LEU A 752 -29.50 24.07 -9.59
N LEU A 753 -28.95 22.87 -9.79
CA LEU A 753 -27.86 22.36 -8.96
C LEU A 753 -26.59 23.21 -9.09
N GLY A 754 -25.77 23.18 -8.04
CA GLY A 754 -24.65 24.11 -7.86
C GLY A 754 -25.07 25.53 -7.43
N THR A 755 -26.38 25.79 -7.25
CA THR A 755 -26.91 27.08 -6.81
C THR A 755 -28.07 26.90 -5.81
N SER A 756 -28.51 27.98 -5.17
CA SER A 756 -29.74 28.00 -4.36
C SER A 756 -30.98 28.43 -5.16
N THR A 757 -30.93 28.40 -6.49
CA THR A 757 -31.96 29.01 -7.35
C THR A 757 -33.07 28.02 -7.69
N THR A 758 -34.29 28.29 -7.21
CA THR A 758 -35.51 27.65 -7.72
C THR A 758 -35.97 28.33 -9.00
N LEU A 759 -36.20 27.53 -10.04
CA LEU A 759 -36.53 27.98 -11.38
C LEU A 759 -38.05 28.10 -11.58
N LYS A 760 -38.45 29.06 -12.43
CA LYS A 760 -39.85 29.21 -12.82
C LYS A 760 -40.20 28.13 -13.85
N THR A 761 -41.39 27.57 -13.72
CA THR A 761 -41.89 26.53 -14.63
C THR A 761 -43.24 26.95 -15.21
N THR A 762 -43.55 26.46 -16.41
CA THR A 762 -44.82 26.70 -17.09
C THR A 762 -45.19 25.50 -17.96
N VAL A 763 -46.45 25.40 -18.36
CA VAL A 763 -46.91 24.41 -19.34
C VAL A 763 -47.33 25.15 -20.60
N LYS A 764 -46.51 25.07 -21.65
CA LYS A 764 -46.78 25.71 -22.95
C LYS A 764 -47.22 24.63 -23.94
N GLY A 765 -48.43 24.77 -24.50
CA GLY A 765 -48.97 23.80 -25.47
C GLY A 765 -49.02 22.36 -24.96
N GLY A 766 -49.25 22.17 -23.65
CA GLY A 766 -49.25 20.84 -23.01
C GLY A 766 -47.87 20.29 -22.64
N VAL A 767 -46.78 21.02 -22.89
CA VAL A 767 -45.41 20.59 -22.60
C VAL A 767 -44.87 21.32 -21.38
N PHE A 768 -44.31 20.57 -20.42
CA PHE A 768 -43.64 21.15 -19.25
C PHE A 768 -42.35 21.85 -19.68
N THR A 769 -42.25 23.14 -19.33
CA THR A 769 -41.14 24.01 -19.73
C THR A 769 -40.55 24.69 -18.50
N VAL A 770 -39.23 24.63 -18.37
CA VAL A 770 -38.47 25.32 -17.33
C VAL A 770 -37.86 26.59 -17.93
N ILE A 771 -38.03 27.72 -17.26
CA ILE A 771 -37.45 29.01 -17.65
C ILE A 771 -36.10 29.16 -16.97
N LEU A 772 -35.05 29.30 -17.77
CA LEU A 772 -33.67 29.37 -17.32
C LEU A 772 -33.24 30.85 -17.16
N PRO A 773 -32.42 31.18 -16.14
CA PRO A 773 -31.87 32.52 -16.02
C PRO A 773 -30.86 32.81 -17.14
N SER A 774 -30.60 34.09 -17.41
CA SER A 774 -29.62 34.50 -18.43
C SER A 774 -28.26 33.81 -18.24
N PHE A 775 -27.66 33.39 -19.36
CA PHE A 775 -26.44 32.57 -19.43
C PHE A 775 -25.25 33.12 -18.63
N LYS A 776 -25.19 34.44 -18.37
CA LYS A 776 -24.14 35.08 -17.55
C LYS A 776 -24.15 34.65 -16.07
N LYS A 777 -25.18 33.93 -15.61
CA LYS A 777 -25.35 33.52 -14.21
C LYS A 777 -25.04 32.04 -13.94
N PHE A 778 -24.70 31.25 -14.95
CA PHE A 778 -24.41 29.83 -14.73
C PHE A 778 -22.96 29.60 -14.27
N PRO A 779 -22.75 28.75 -13.26
CA PRO A 779 -21.41 28.38 -12.80
C PRO A 779 -20.64 27.56 -13.84
N HIS A 780 -21.35 26.81 -14.71
CA HIS A 780 -20.75 26.00 -15.79
C HIS A 780 -21.46 26.27 -17.11
N LYS A 781 -20.68 26.50 -18.18
CA LYS A 781 -21.18 26.84 -19.52
C LYS A 781 -21.38 25.62 -20.42
N ASP A 782 -20.70 24.51 -20.10
CA ASP A 782 -20.68 23.31 -20.94
C ASP A 782 -21.86 22.36 -20.65
N ALA A 783 -22.38 22.37 -19.43
CA ALA A 783 -23.57 21.63 -19.03
C ALA A 783 -24.15 22.22 -17.72
N ILE A 784 -25.45 22.04 -17.50
CA ILE A 784 -26.12 22.31 -16.22
C ILE A 784 -27.00 21.14 -15.80
N VAL A 785 -27.29 21.02 -14.51
CA VAL A 785 -28.17 19.96 -14.00
C VAL A 785 -29.35 20.56 -13.24
N LEU A 786 -30.56 20.12 -13.61
CA LEU A 786 -31.79 20.47 -12.93
C LEU A 786 -32.19 19.37 -11.96
N LYS A 787 -32.42 19.70 -10.70
CA LYS A 787 -33.08 18.83 -9.72
C LYS A 787 -34.58 19.05 -9.78
N ILE A 788 -35.34 17.98 -10.02
CA ILE A 788 -36.80 18.00 -10.21
C ILE A 788 -37.44 17.14 -9.12
N GLU A 789 -38.19 17.79 -8.23
CA GLU A 789 -38.87 17.18 -7.09
C GLU A 789 -40.39 17.23 -7.33
N ASN A 790 -41.11 16.25 -6.77
CA ASN A 790 -42.58 16.14 -6.85
C ASN A 790 -43.13 16.07 -8.29
N ALA A 791 -42.37 15.51 -9.24
CA ALA A 791 -42.93 15.17 -10.54
C ALA A 791 -43.96 14.04 -10.39
N LYS A 792 -45.05 14.12 -11.16
CA LYS A 792 -46.20 13.22 -11.04
C LYS A 792 -45.79 11.78 -11.33
N SER A 793 -46.34 10.84 -10.58
CA SER A 793 -46.16 9.41 -10.84
C SER A 793 -46.60 9.08 -12.27
N ASP A 794 -45.83 8.23 -12.95
CA ASP A 794 -46.31 7.73 -14.22
C ASP A 794 -47.42 6.69 -13.98
N LYS A 795 -48.56 6.82 -14.68
CA LYS A 795 -49.64 5.82 -14.59
C LYS A 795 -49.23 4.49 -15.24
N TYR A 796 -48.15 4.51 -16.02
CA TYR A 796 -47.50 3.31 -16.52
C TYR A 796 -46.80 2.59 -15.36
N ARG A 797 -47.46 1.57 -14.81
CA ARG A 797 -46.74 0.36 -14.43
C ARG A 797 -46.36 -0.28 -15.76
N PRO A 798 -45.13 -0.18 -16.26
CA PRO A 798 -44.82 -0.87 -17.48
C PRO A 798 -44.93 -2.38 -17.17
N ASN A 799 -45.80 -3.06 -17.90
CA ASN A 799 -45.71 -4.50 -18.10
C ASN A 799 -44.36 -4.76 -18.79
N VAL A 800 -43.25 -4.84 -18.03
CA VAL A 800 -41.90 -5.05 -18.61
C VAL A 800 -41.55 -6.51 -18.54
N TYR A 801 -41.95 -7.25 -19.57
CA TYR A 801 -41.23 -8.47 -19.98
C TYR A 801 -40.87 -8.51 -21.47
N ASN A 802 -41.23 -7.52 -22.30
CA ASN A 802 -41.14 -7.72 -23.75
C ASN A 802 -40.14 -6.89 -24.56
N HIS A 803 -39.32 -6.02 -23.96
CA HIS A 803 -38.27 -5.32 -24.73
C HIS A 803 -36.96 -5.18 -23.95
N LEU A 804 -36.43 -6.31 -23.46
CA LEU A 804 -35.05 -6.44 -23.00
C LEU A 804 -34.11 -6.75 -24.17
#